data_AF-A0A3M7PSW1-F1
#
_entry.id   AF-A0A3M7PSW1-F1
#
_cell.length_a   1.000
_cell.length_b   1.000
_cell.length_c   1.000
_cell.angle_alpha   90.00
_cell.angle_beta   90.00
_cell.angle_gamma   90.00
#
_symmetry.space_group_name_H-M   'P 1'
#
loop_
_entity.id
_entity.type
_entity.pdbx_description
1 polymer ?
#
loop_
_entity_poly.entity_id
_entity_poly.type
_entity_poly.pdbx_seq_one_letter_code
_entity_poly.pdbx_strand_id
1 'polypeptide(L)'
;MLLKFSFKLSLNLKEKIEKVQQKIKDSSAENLVVTALDEIAWLFNLRAEDVPNNPMFFAYAIIFADTSKNSHRLYIAPGRIDTDLKNYLNGVELRNYSKIFDDIKQDSMNNYKTWISPQSSFAIYNSITDKSLMINKPSPIRSLKARKNEVELKNLRECNIRDSVARIRHMFWLENEVKKGTVTEMTSAEKLEQIQREDPNFKMKSFYSISAVGKNAAVVHYSTSQGDNSKLTLDKIYLLDAGGNYLDCTSDITRTHFYGNPPSEIKDAYTKVLQGSINLANIVFPTGVYGRELDVLARSALWKDGLDYGHGTGHGIGFFLSVHENPPRTSYSSRSTDDEFFEPGMIQSDEPGFYEDGSYGIRLETDIETVKADTPAGLSMEEKLTKLRTTMKDLGFNAVIIPSEDEHQSEYVSKHDERRAWISGFTGSAGTAVVTEKSAALWTDSRYYIQAIKELDRKYWTQMNASESKTLKIEEWLEEQLSPGQKVARNAKLTSISSWQNTESQLSKFKLSLHNPNEDLVDLIWPSDERPLKPNTEIKIHDKEFAGKTWQNKVEEVRKKLHENGADLFVVTALDEVAWLFNLRAADIPYNPMLFAYAIVSNSTQELYIDQNRIKDSIKRHLDGVLMKDYDQIIDEIKNYSSNEFKIWISPMSSYAVYDAVSNKSLLVSKTSPVRSLKARKNPTEIENLKKCHIRDSAARVRHMHWMETQLKNGNKIDEKQAAKKLEEIQEEDTLFAMLSFDSIAAVGGNAAIVHYSTEKNGEAVLTNDKIFLLDAGANYQDGTTDITRTHFFGQPSRKIKLAYTKVLQGSINLAKVVFPTGVYGRSVDVEARKELWKSGLDYGHGTGHGIGYFLSVHEDPPSVSYNSRSTYDEALDIGMVLSDEPGYYEENEFGIRLETDLLVEEAKTEFSLGQRKNLKFSPLNYVPFDKNLIDECLLSTDQVDWLNVYNSQTRTHLSPLLDKYPEVKNYMMEKTEPFKYAHAYEYCPTFIRLNKSARLNSLPTTLLMILVSAQLIKLLF
;
A
#
# COMPACT_ATOMS: atom_id res chain seq x y z
N MET A 1 45.33 -7.81 37.74
CA MET A 1 44.22 -8.40 38.54
C MET A 1 44.05 -9.88 38.16
N LEU A 2 43.62 -10.73 39.10
CA LEU A 2 43.12 -12.07 38.79
C LEU A 2 41.90 -11.95 37.85
N LEU A 3 41.77 -12.88 36.91
CA LEU A 3 40.59 -12.97 36.05
C LEU A 3 39.36 -13.37 36.88
N LYS A 4 38.16 -13.02 36.40
CA LYS A 4 36.90 -13.42 37.02
C LYS A 4 35.96 -14.06 36.00
N PHE A 5 35.14 -14.99 36.47
CA PHE A 5 33.97 -15.47 35.75
C PHE A 5 32.92 -14.37 35.59
N SER A 6 32.27 -14.34 34.42
CA SER A 6 30.95 -13.71 34.32
C SER A 6 29.87 -14.79 34.45
N PHE A 7 29.15 -14.77 35.58
CA PHE A 7 28.09 -15.73 35.93
C PHE A 7 26.79 -15.57 35.10
N LYS A 8 26.70 -14.58 34.21
CA LYS A 8 25.46 -14.20 33.50
C LYS A 8 25.49 -14.41 31.98
N LEU A 9 26.51 -15.08 31.44
CA LEU A 9 26.57 -15.43 30.02
C LEU A 9 26.03 -16.84 29.75
N SER A 10 25.35 -17.01 28.63
CA SER A 10 24.36 -18.08 28.39
C SER A 10 24.82 -19.25 27.54
N LEU A 11 25.85 -19.09 26.73
CA LEU A 11 26.51 -20.21 26.05
C LEU A 11 27.71 -20.65 26.89
N ASN A 12 27.78 -21.95 27.20
CA ASN A 12 28.96 -22.51 27.84
C ASN A 12 30.17 -22.45 26.87
N LEU A 13 31.39 -22.47 27.44
CA LEU A 13 32.65 -22.41 26.69
C LEU A 13 32.69 -23.36 25.49
N LYS A 14 32.21 -24.58 25.70
CA LYS A 14 32.23 -25.65 24.70
C LYS A 14 31.41 -25.28 23.48
N GLU A 15 30.19 -24.78 23.67
CA GLU A 15 29.32 -24.41 22.55
C GLU A 15 29.89 -23.25 21.71
N LYS A 16 30.49 -22.23 22.36
CA LYS A 16 31.15 -21.13 21.64
C LYS A 16 32.33 -21.64 20.81
N ILE A 17 33.17 -22.49 21.41
CA ILE A 17 34.31 -23.11 20.72
C ILE A 17 33.81 -23.95 19.54
N GLU A 18 32.80 -24.79 19.70
CA GLU A 18 32.26 -25.64 18.63
C GLU A 18 31.74 -24.82 17.44
N LYS A 19 31.03 -23.71 17.69
CA LYS A 19 30.58 -22.79 16.64
C LYS A 19 31.77 -22.16 15.88
N VAL A 20 32.83 -21.79 16.59
CA VAL A 20 34.06 -21.26 15.98
C VAL A 20 34.78 -22.35 15.19
N GLN A 21 34.94 -23.55 15.74
CA GLN A 21 35.56 -24.69 15.06
C GLN A 21 34.86 -25.02 13.75
N GLN A 22 33.52 -24.99 13.73
CA GLN A 22 32.76 -25.21 12.50
C GLN A 22 33.11 -24.16 11.44
N LYS A 23 33.19 -22.87 11.81
CA LYS A 23 33.61 -21.81 10.88
C LYS A 23 35.02 -22.02 10.35
N ILE A 24 35.95 -22.49 11.19
CA ILE A 24 37.32 -22.81 10.77
C ILE A 24 37.31 -23.94 9.73
N LYS A 25 36.53 -25.02 9.97
CA LYS A 25 36.36 -26.12 9.01
C LYS A 25 35.78 -25.64 7.68
N ASP A 26 34.74 -24.82 7.73
CA ASP A 26 34.06 -24.30 6.54
C ASP A 26 34.98 -23.42 5.67
N SER A 27 35.96 -22.74 6.27
CA SER A 27 36.95 -21.94 5.54
C SER A 27 38.13 -22.75 5.02
N SER A 28 38.16 -24.06 5.29
CA SER A 28 39.31 -24.95 5.05
C SER A 28 40.57 -24.55 5.82
N ALA A 29 40.45 -23.77 6.90
CA ALA A 29 41.56 -23.56 7.83
C ALA A 29 41.66 -24.76 8.80
N GLU A 30 42.83 -24.91 9.41
CA GLU A 30 43.08 -25.89 10.46
C GLU A 30 43.13 -25.25 11.85
N ASN A 31 43.46 -23.95 11.92
CA ASN A 31 43.37 -23.16 13.14
C ASN A 31 42.99 -21.69 12.88
N LEU A 32 42.58 -21.01 13.93
CA LEU A 32 42.28 -19.57 13.98
C LEU A 32 43.15 -18.92 15.06
N VAL A 33 43.91 -17.89 14.68
CA VAL A 33 44.61 -17.02 15.63
C VAL A 33 43.69 -15.86 16.00
N VAL A 34 43.32 -15.79 17.27
CA VAL A 34 42.46 -14.74 17.83
C VAL A 34 43.33 -13.70 18.52
N THR A 35 43.26 -12.45 18.04
CA THR A 35 44.09 -11.33 18.50
C THR A 35 43.28 -10.19 19.12
N ALA A 36 41.98 -10.10 18.83
CA ALA A 36 41.10 -9.08 19.39
C ALA A 36 40.67 -9.45 20.82
N LEU A 37 40.87 -8.54 21.77
CA LEU A 37 40.67 -8.82 23.21
C LEU A 37 39.20 -9.06 23.56
N ASP A 38 38.28 -8.41 22.86
CA ASP A 38 36.83 -8.56 23.02
C ASP A 38 36.34 -9.92 22.51
N GLU A 39 36.92 -10.41 21.42
CA GLU A 39 36.67 -11.76 20.91
C GLU A 39 37.16 -12.82 21.89
N ILE A 40 38.35 -12.65 22.48
CA ILE A 40 38.89 -13.58 23.48
C ILE A 40 38.03 -13.53 24.76
N ALA A 41 37.68 -12.35 25.24
CA ALA A 41 36.81 -12.19 26.39
C ALA A 41 35.44 -12.84 26.17
N TRP A 42 34.83 -12.66 24.99
CA TRP A 42 33.56 -13.30 24.64
C TRP A 42 33.69 -14.83 24.52
N LEU A 43 34.69 -15.31 23.79
CA LEU A 43 34.89 -16.73 23.50
C LEU A 43 35.08 -17.54 24.78
N PHE A 44 35.94 -17.05 25.68
CA PHE A 44 36.23 -17.74 26.93
C PHE A 44 35.30 -17.36 28.08
N ASN A 45 34.39 -16.39 27.91
CA ASN A 45 33.55 -15.85 28.99
C ASN A 45 34.36 -15.35 30.20
N LEU A 46 35.48 -14.69 29.93
CA LEU A 46 36.39 -14.15 30.95
C LEU A 46 36.40 -12.63 30.89
N ARG A 47 36.59 -11.98 32.04
CA ARG A 47 36.61 -10.51 32.16
C ARG A 47 37.76 -10.05 33.08
N ALA A 48 38.33 -8.90 32.77
CA ALA A 48 39.22 -8.13 33.65
C ALA A 48 39.10 -6.64 33.33
N GLU A 49 39.92 -5.82 33.97
CA GLU A 49 39.92 -4.36 33.83
C GLU A 49 41.28 -3.86 33.32
N ASP A 50 41.92 -4.63 32.41
CA ASP A 50 43.24 -4.26 31.89
C ASP A 50 43.16 -3.06 30.95
N VAL A 51 41.99 -2.86 30.32
CA VAL A 51 41.71 -1.75 29.40
C VAL A 51 40.68 -0.85 30.09
N PRO A 52 40.96 0.46 30.27
CA PRO A 52 40.01 1.38 30.87
C PRO A 52 38.64 1.35 30.18
N ASN A 53 37.57 1.36 30.97
CA ASN A 53 36.16 1.31 30.54
C ASN A 53 35.76 0.08 29.70
N ASN A 54 36.64 -0.91 29.59
CA ASN A 54 36.44 -2.07 28.74
C ASN A 54 36.75 -3.34 29.54
N PRO A 55 35.78 -4.24 29.77
CA PRO A 55 35.96 -5.37 30.66
C PRO A 55 36.73 -6.53 29.98
N MET A 56 37.95 -6.23 29.50
CA MET A 56 38.81 -7.09 28.70
C MET A 56 40.18 -7.32 29.38
N PHE A 57 40.92 -8.29 28.88
CA PHE A 57 42.25 -8.64 29.38
C PHE A 57 43.23 -8.93 28.26
N PHE A 58 44.51 -8.63 28.48
CA PHE A 58 45.56 -8.96 27.52
C PHE A 58 45.74 -10.48 27.41
N ALA A 59 45.41 -11.02 26.24
CA ALA A 59 45.61 -12.42 25.88
C ALA A 59 45.69 -12.61 24.36
N TYR A 60 46.13 -13.79 23.94
CA TYR A 60 45.93 -14.32 22.58
C TYR A 60 45.29 -15.71 22.68
N ALA A 61 44.67 -16.20 21.61
CA ALA A 61 44.23 -17.58 21.55
C ALA A 61 44.48 -18.23 20.18
N ILE A 62 44.66 -19.54 20.18
CA ILE A 62 44.65 -20.36 18.96
C ILE A 62 43.57 -21.44 19.12
N ILE A 63 42.59 -21.43 18.21
CA ILE A 63 41.49 -22.39 18.19
C ILE A 63 41.71 -23.34 17.01
N PHE A 64 41.79 -24.64 17.27
CA PHE A 64 41.99 -25.67 16.24
C PHE A 64 40.65 -26.21 15.74
N ALA A 65 40.55 -26.46 14.43
CA ALA A 65 39.39 -27.10 13.80
C ALA A 65 39.15 -28.52 14.34
N ASP A 66 40.22 -29.26 14.64
CA ASP A 66 40.20 -30.62 15.16
C ASP A 66 41.11 -30.75 16.39
N THR A 67 40.54 -31.16 17.51
CA THR A 67 41.24 -31.33 18.79
C THR A 67 41.84 -32.72 18.99
N SER A 68 41.69 -33.64 18.04
CA SER A 68 42.32 -34.97 18.07
C SER A 68 43.85 -34.90 18.05
N LYS A 69 44.41 -33.81 17.49
CA LYS A 69 45.86 -33.60 17.32
C LYS A 69 46.44 -32.48 18.21
N ASN A 70 45.65 -31.46 18.54
CA ASN A 70 46.09 -30.32 19.35
C ASN A 70 44.96 -29.81 20.26
N SER A 71 45.29 -29.40 21.49
CA SER A 71 44.35 -28.67 22.33
C SER A 71 44.27 -27.19 21.91
N HIS A 72 43.11 -26.56 22.13
CA HIS A 72 42.99 -25.10 22.02
C HIS A 72 44.00 -24.43 22.95
N ARG A 73 44.56 -23.27 22.58
CA ARG A 73 45.59 -22.59 23.37
C ARG A 73 45.11 -21.20 23.77
N LEU A 74 45.27 -20.85 25.05
CA LEU A 74 45.05 -19.50 25.59
C LEU A 74 46.38 -18.96 26.14
N TYR A 75 46.87 -17.86 25.56
CA TYR A 75 48.13 -17.23 25.89
C TYR A 75 47.87 -16.06 26.83
N ILE A 76 48.34 -16.16 28.07
CA ILE A 76 48.08 -15.16 29.11
C ILE A 76 49.27 -15.05 30.07
N ALA A 77 49.38 -13.91 30.75
CA ALA A 77 50.42 -13.74 31.77
C ALA A 77 50.26 -14.79 32.90
N PRO A 78 51.36 -15.40 33.38
CA PRO A 78 51.31 -16.38 34.47
C PRO A 78 50.63 -15.84 35.73
N GLY A 79 49.92 -16.71 36.45
CA GLY A 79 49.29 -16.37 37.74
C GLY A 79 47.96 -15.61 37.65
N ARG A 80 47.43 -15.36 36.44
CA ARG A 80 46.13 -14.67 36.26
C ARG A 80 44.89 -15.56 36.35
N ILE A 81 45.08 -16.87 36.26
CA ILE A 81 44.02 -17.89 36.25
C ILE A 81 44.13 -18.70 37.54
N ASP A 82 43.09 -18.63 38.38
CA ASP A 82 42.97 -19.42 39.61
C ASP A 82 42.53 -20.87 39.32
N THR A 83 42.34 -21.66 40.38
CA THR A 83 41.98 -23.09 40.27
C THR A 83 40.61 -23.29 39.64
N ASP A 84 39.64 -22.43 39.93
CA ASP A 84 38.27 -22.56 39.42
C ASP A 84 38.20 -22.24 37.92
N LEU A 85 38.93 -21.20 37.50
CA LEU A 85 39.07 -20.86 36.09
C LEU A 85 39.85 -21.92 35.31
N LYS A 86 40.87 -22.56 35.91
CA LYS A 86 41.55 -23.71 35.29
C LYS A 86 40.60 -24.88 35.05
N ASN A 87 39.71 -25.17 36.01
CA ASN A 87 38.74 -26.25 35.88
C ASN A 87 37.71 -26.00 34.77
N TYR A 88 37.27 -24.76 34.61
CA TYR A 88 36.36 -24.37 33.53
C TYR A 88 37.02 -24.38 32.15
N LEU A 89 38.28 -23.97 32.07
CA LEU A 89 39.10 -24.02 30.85
C LEU A 89 39.60 -25.44 30.54
N ASN A 90 39.01 -26.48 31.12
CA ASN A 90 39.38 -27.86 30.84
C ASN A 90 39.31 -28.16 29.33
N GLY A 91 40.39 -28.69 28.76
CA GLY A 91 40.56 -28.86 27.31
C GLY A 91 41.18 -27.65 26.58
N VAL A 92 41.49 -26.56 27.28
CA VAL A 92 42.26 -25.42 26.78
C VAL A 92 43.63 -25.40 27.46
N GLU A 93 44.69 -25.48 26.66
CA GLU A 93 46.07 -25.39 27.11
C GLU A 93 46.43 -23.93 27.44
N LEU A 94 46.87 -23.68 28.68
CA LEU A 94 47.33 -22.36 29.11
C LEU A 94 48.81 -22.18 28.79
N ARG A 95 49.13 -21.15 28.00
CA ARG A 95 50.51 -20.80 27.63
C ARG A 95 50.88 -19.40 28.09
N ASN A 96 52.18 -19.16 28.25
CA ASN A 96 52.68 -17.83 28.60
C ASN A 96 52.39 -16.86 27.44
N TYR A 97 51.90 -15.66 27.75
CA TYR A 97 51.58 -14.60 26.78
C TYR A 97 52.63 -14.40 25.68
N SER A 98 53.92 -14.47 26.00
CA SER A 98 55.01 -14.26 25.03
C SER A 98 55.19 -15.39 24.02
N LYS A 99 54.61 -16.58 24.26
CA LYS A 99 54.81 -17.76 23.42
C LYS A 99 54.00 -17.78 22.12
N ILE A 100 53.07 -16.84 21.95
CA ILE A 100 52.20 -16.78 20.76
C ILE A 100 53.00 -16.76 19.45
N PHE A 101 54.07 -15.98 19.37
CA PHE A 101 54.87 -15.83 18.15
C PHE A 101 55.63 -17.10 17.79
N ASP A 102 56.19 -17.77 18.81
CA ASP A 102 56.92 -19.04 18.65
C ASP A 102 55.97 -20.14 18.17
N ASP A 103 54.78 -20.22 18.76
CA ASP A 103 53.81 -21.26 18.46
C ASP A 103 53.15 -21.08 17.09
N ILE A 104 52.82 -19.86 16.68
CA ILE A 104 52.33 -19.58 15.31
C ILE A 104 53.39 -19.96 14.28
N LYS A 105 54.66 -19.66 14.56
CA LYS A 105 55.78 -20.03 13.69
C LYS A 105 55.92 -21.56 13.61
N GLN A 106 55.79 -22.25 14.74
CA GLN A 106 55.84 -23.71 14.77
C GLN A 106 54.65 -24.34 14.04
N ASP A 107 53.43 -23.83 14.23
CA ASP A 107 52.24 -24.30 13.53
C ASP A 107 52.39 -24.06 12.01
N SER A 108 52.93 -22.91 11.58
CA SER A 108 53.26 -22.66 10.16
C SER A 108 54.31 -23.63 9.61
N MET A 109 55.36 -23.95 10.37
CA MET A 109 56.36 -24.96 9.97
C MET A 109 55.77 -26.38 9.89
N ASN A 110 54.73 -26.66 10.66
CA ASN A 110 53.98 -27.91 10.62
C ASN A 110 52.90 -27.91 9.51
N ASN A 111 52.93 -26.93 8.59
CA ASN A 111 52.00 -26.76 7.48
C ASN A 111 50.53 -26.50 7.87
N TYR A 112 50.26 -25.97 9.07
CA TYR A 112 48.88 -25.62 9.45
C TYR A 112 48.36 -24.45 8.63
N LYS A 113 47.25 -24.67 7.91
CA LYS A 113 46.54 -23.58 7.24
C LYS A 113 45.85 -22.68 8.27
N THR A 114 46.35 -21.47 8.44
CA THR A 114 46.02 -20.58 9.56
C THR A 114 45.10 -19.45 9.14
N TRP A 115 43.93 -19.35 9.76
CA TRP A 115 43.07 -18.18 9.65
C TRP A 115 43.56 -17.09 10.61
N ILE A 116 43.85 -15.91 10.05
CA ILE A 116 44.19 -14.71 10.80
C ILE A 116 43.35 -13.51 10.30
N SER A 117 42.95 -12.65 11.24
CA SER A 117 42.25 -11.40 10.92
C SER A 117 43.20 -10.36 10.32
N PRO A 118 42.79 -9.60 9.28
CA PRO A 118 43.56 -8.49 8.71
C PRO A 118 43.90 -7.38 9.72
N GLN A 119 43.15 -7.26 10.82
CA GLN A 119 43.38 -6.30 11.91
C GLN A 119 44.49 -6.74 12.86
N SER A 120 45.01 -7.97 12.72
CA SER A 120 46.09 -8.47 13.57
C SER A 120 47.37 -7.67 13.38
N SER A 121 48.17 -7.55 14.44
CA SER A 121 49.45 -6.86 14.35
C SER A 121 50.36 -7.50 13.29
N PHE A 122 51.15 -6.67 12.60
CA PHE A 122 52.07 -7.16 11.58
C PHE A 122 53.08 -8.18 12.14
N ALA A 123 53.39 -8.12 13.43
CA ALA A 123 54.24 -9.11 14.10
C ALA A 123 53.62 -10.52 14.10
N ILE A 124 52.33 -10.63 14.44
CA ILE A 124 51.60 -11.91 14.40
C ILE A 124 51.47 -12.39 12.96
N TYR A 125 51.13 -11.49 12.04
CA TYR A 125 51.10 -11.78 10.60
C TYR A 125 52.45 -12.33 10.11
N ASN A 126 53.57 -11.74 10.56
CA ASN A 126 54.91 -12.12 10.14
C ASN A 126 55.37 -13.46 10.72
N SER A 127 54.82 -13.89 11.87
CA SER A 127 55.10 -15.21 12.46
C SER A 127 54.64 -16.38 11.60
N ILE A 128 53.66 -16.20 10.72
CA ILE A 128 53.29 -17.21 9.72
C ILE A 128 54.35 -17.18 8.62
N THR A 129 55.29 -18.12 8.64
CA THR A 129 56.48 -18.09 7.78
C THR A 129 56.17 -18.37 6.31
N ASP A 130 55.19 -19.23 6.03
CA ASP A 130 54.69 -19.48 4.67
C ASP A 130 53.33 -18.79 4.48
N LYS A 131 53.31 -17.73 3.67
CA LYS A 131 52.09 -16.93 3.43
C LYS A 131 51.03 -17.69 2.62
N SER A 132 51.38 -18.77 1.93
CA SER A 132 50.41 -19.60 1.20
C SER A 132 49.48 -20.39 2.14
N LEU A 133 49.92 -20.61 3.39
CA LEU A 133 49.13 -21.26 4.43
C LEU A 133 48.16 -20.30 5.13
N MET A 134 48.12 -19.02 4.75
CA MET A 134 47.35 -18.02 5.46
C MET A 134 45.97 -17.80 4.82
N ILE A 135 44.92 -17.83 5.63
CA ILE A 135 43.60 -17.32 5.29
C ILE A 135 43.43 -15.96 5.96
N ASN A 136 43.60 -14.89 5.19
CA ASN A 136 43.48 -13.52 5.67
C ASN A 136 42.05 -13.01 5.49
N LYS A 137 41.21 -13.17 6.51
CA LYS A 137 39.78 -12.77 6.51
C LYS A 137 39.36 -12.32 7.91
N PRO A 138 38.34 -11.46 8.06
CA PRO A 138 37.79 -11.09 9.37
C PRO A 138 37.53 -12.33 10.25
N SER A 139 37.77 -12.20 11.56
CA SER A 139 37.55 -13.31 12.50
C SER A 139 36.08 -13.74 12.50
N PRO A 140 35.77 -15.03 12.45
CA PRO A 140 34.39 -15.52 12.51
C PRO A 140 33.72 -15.29 13.87
N ILE A 141 34.50 -14.96 14.90
CA ILE A 141 33.99 -14.64 16.23
C ILE A 141 33.22 -13.31 16.21
N ARG A 142 33.59 -12.36 15.33
CA ARG A 142 32.92 -11.05 15.19
C ARG A 142 31.42 -11.21 14.95
N SER A 143 31.04 -11.96 13.92
CA SER A 143 29.62 -12.21 13.55
C SER A 143 28.87 -13.02 14.61
N LEU A 144 29.55 -13.96 15.28
CA LEU A 144 28.95 -14.78 16.33
C LEU A 144 28.69 -13.96 17.60
N LYS A 145 29.59 -13.05 17.95
CA LYS A 145 29.51 -12.18 19.12
C LYS A 145 28.49 -11.06 18.96
N ALA A 146 28.39 -10.48 17.75
CA ALA A 146 27.45 -9.42 17.46
C ALA A 146 25.98 -9.84 17.57
N ARG A 147 25.68 -11.12 17.35
CA ARG A 147 24.32 -11.68 17.51
C ARG A 147 24.12 -12.18 18.93
N LYS A 148 23.40 -11.41 19.73
CA LYS A 148 23.05 -11.76 21.10
C LYS A 148 22.03 -12.88 21.09
N ASN A 149 22.21 -13.85 21.98
CA ASN A 149 21.20 -14.87 22.21
C ASN A 149 20.10 -14.37 23.16
N GLU A 150 19.05 -15.16 23.32
CA GLU A 150 17.85 -14.77 24.09
C GLU A 150 18.15 -14.34 25.53
N VAL A 151 19.10 -14.98 26.20
CA VAL A 151 19.47 -14.62 27.58
C VAL A 151 20.24 -13.30 27.61
N GLU A 152 21.17 -13.11 26.67
CA GLU A 152 21.89 -11.83 26.53
C GLU A 152 20.90 -10.70 26.21
N LEU A 153 19.97 -10.91 25.28
CA LEU A 153 18.93 -9.93 24.90
C LEU A 153 18.01 -9.57 26.07
N LYS A 154 17.51 -10.58 26.80
CA LYS A 154 16.68 -10.37 27.99
C LYS A 154 17.42 -9.51 29.04
N ASN A 155 18.67 -9.88 29.34
CA ASN A 155 19.50 -9.19 30.31
C ASN A 155 19.81 -7.75 29.87
N LEU A 156 20.12 -7.53 28.58
CA LEU A 156 20.32 -6.20 27.99
C LEU A 156 19.09 -5.32 28.18
N ARG A 157 17.89 -5.82 27.86
CA ARG A 157 16.63 -5.09 28.05
C ARG A 157 16.40 -4.72 29.51
N GLU A 158 16.50 -5.69 30.42
CA GLU A 158 16.30 -5.46 31.86
C GLU A 158 17.32 -4.46 32.42
N CYS A 159 18.57 -4.53 31.97
CA CYS A 159 19.64 -3.65 32.41
C CYS A 159 19.53 -2.23 31.86
N ASN A 160 19.20 -2.07 30.58
CA ASN A 160 18.94 -0.76 29.98
C ASN A 160 17.71 -0.07 30.60
N ILE A 161 16.70 -0.83 31.06
CA ILE A 161 15.60 -0.27 31.87
C ILE A 161 16.14 0.31 33.19
N ARG A 162 17.04 -0.42 33.90
CA ARG A 162 17.63 0.09 35.15
C ARG A 162 18.50 1.31 34.93
N ASP A 163 19.32 1.32 33.88
CA ASP A 163 20.14 2.49 33.52
C ASP A 163 19.25 3.69 33.12
N SER A 164 18.14 3.44 32.42
CA SER A 164 17.12 4.46 32.13
C SER A 164 16.50 5.04 33.41
N VAL A 165 16.24 4.21 34.43
CA VAL A 165 15.80 4.71 35.75
C VAL A 165 16.87 5.58 36.40
N ALA A 166 18.16 5.20 36.32
CA ALA A 166 19.26 6.04 36.80
C ALA A 166 19.30 7.39 36.07
N ARG A 167 19.07 7.40 34.75
CA ARG A 167 18.96 8.62 33.93
C ARG A 167 17.80 9.51 34.35
N ILE A 168 16.62 8.95 34.56
CA ILE A 168 15.43 9.72 34.98
C ILE A 168 15.68 10.34 36.37
N ARG A 169 16.26 9.58 37.31
CA ARG A 169 16.64 10.10 38.64
C ARG A 169 17.66 11.23 38.54
N HIS A 170 18.62 11.11 37.63
CA HIS A 170 19.60 12.15 37.35
C HIS A 170 18.96 13.40 36.74
N MET A 171 18.06 13.25 35.76
CA MET A 171 17.31 14.36 35.15
C MET A 171 16.46 15.09 36.19
N PHE A 172 15.74 14.35 37.04
CA PHE A 172 14.96 14.94 38.13
C PHE A 172 15.84 15.74 39.11
N TRP A 173 17.05 15.23 39.42
CA TRP A 173 18.02 15.98 40.21
C TRP A 173 18.48 17.26 39.49
N LEU A 174 18.78 17.19 38.19
CA LEU A 174 19.21 18.34 37.40
C LEU A 174 18.14 19.44 37.32
N GLU A 175 16.86 19.11 37.14
CA GLU A 175 15.75 20.09 37.11
C GLU A 175 15.69 20.97 38.37
N ASN A 176 16.13 20.42 39.50
CA ASN A 176 16.16 21.10 40.79
C ASN A 176 17.46 21.86 41.05
N GLU A 177 18.61 21.28 40.68
CA GLU A 177 19.92 21.85 41.01
C GLU A 177 20.42 22.88 39.98
N VAL A 178 20.07 22.76 38.69
CA VAL A 178 20.51 23.73 37.67
C VAL A 178 20.01 25.14 38.00
N LYS A 179 18.79 25.26 38.54
CA LYS A 179 18.20 26.53 39.00
C LYS A 179 18.99 27.20 40.13
N LYS A 180 19.79 26.43 40.88
CA LYS A 180 20.64 26.92 41.98
C LYS A 180 22.02 27.40 41.49
N GLY A 181 22.39 27.12 40.23
CA GLY A 181 23.64 27.59 39.61
C GLY A 181 24.91 26.94 40.16
N THR A 182 24.78 25.78 40.81
CA THR A 182 25.88 25.03 41.45
C THR A 182 26.41 23.87 40.60
N VAL A 183 25.66 23.45 39.58
CA VAL A 183 26.00 22.29 38.75
C VAL A 183 26.93 22.69 37.61
N THR A 184 28.02 21.93 37.45
CA THR A 184 28.92 21.96 36.30
C THR A 184 28.85 20.67 35.49
N GLU A 185 29.40 20.70 34.27
CA GLU A 185 29.57 19.52 33.40
C GLU A 185 30.12 18.30 34.16
N MET A 186 31.22 18.47 34.91
CA MET A 186 31.82 17.42 35.72
C MET A 186 30.89 16.92 36.83
N THR A 187 30.33 17.82 37.64
CA THR A 187 29.47 17.41 38.77
C THR A 187 28.20 16.67 38.32
N SER A 188 27.71 16.98 37.12
CA SER A 188 26.57 16.29 36.51
C SER A 188 26.95 14.86 36.11
N ALA A 189 28.08 14.68 35.40
CA ALA A 189 28.57 13.36 35.03
C ALA A 189 28.89 12.48 36.26
N GLU A 190 29.54 13.07 37.28
CA GLU A 190 29.82 12.41 38.56
C GLU A 190 28.54 12.01 39.29
N LYS A 191 27.49 12.85 39.23
CA LYS A 191 26.21 12.54 39.86
C LYS A 191 25.50 11.38 39.19
N LEU A 192 25.50 11.31 37.86
CA LEU A 192 24.96 10.16 37.14
C LEU A 192 25.72 8.89 37.52
N GLU A 193 27.06 8.93 37.51
CA GLU A 193 27.89 7.78 37.90
C GLU A 193 27.61 7.34 39.35
N GLN A 194 27.42 8.29 40.27
CA GLN A 194 27.02 8.00 41.65
C GLN A 194 25.70 7.21 41.69
N ILE A 195 24.70 7.61 40.91
CA ILE A 195 23.39 6.94 40.85
C ILE A 195 23.54 5.54 40.21
N GLN A 196 24.31 5.41 39.13
CA GLN A 196 24.55 4.12 38.48
C GLN A 196 25.26 3.11 39.41
N ARG A 197 26.20 3.59 40.24
CA ARG A 197 26.89 2.77 41.27
C ARG A 197 25.97 2.21 42.35
N GLU A 198 24.74 2.69 42.46
CA GLU A 198 23.73 2.09 43.36
C GLU A 198 23.22 0.74 42.82
N ASP A 199 23.33 0.47 41.52
CA ASP A 199 23.05 -0.87 40.97
C ASP A 199 24.22 -1.82 41.30
N PRO A 200 23.98 -2.95 41.99
CA PRO A 200 25.04 -3.90 42.35
C PRO A 200 25.74 -4.53 41.14
N ASN A 201 25.12 -4.52 39.97
CA ASN A 201 25.71 -5.02 38.72
C ASN A 201 26.66 -4.02 38.07
N PHE A 202 26.58 -2.71 38.36
CA PHE A 202 27.48 -1.71 37.80
C PHE A 202 28.93 -2.03 38.19
N LYS A 203 29.86 -1.90 37.23
CA LYS A 203 31.30 -2.16 37.45
C LYS A 203 32.14 -0.95 37.10
N MET A 204 31.90 -0.37 35.93
CA MET A 204 32.64 0.77 35.41
C MET A 204 31.80 1.49 34.38
N LYS A 205 32.25 2.66 33.93
CA LYS A 205 31.67 3.31 32.75
C LYS A 205 32.02 2.54 31.48
N SER A 206 31.18 2.64 30.45
CA SER A 206 31.47 2.04 29.14
C SER A 206 32.42 2.91 28.30
N PHE A 207 32.48 4.21 28.60
CA PHE A 207 33.44 5.18 28.06
C PHE A 207 33.51 6.41 28.98
N TYR A 208 34.36 7.39 28.65
CA TYR A 208 34.38 8.66 29.37
C TYR A 208 33.18 9.51 28.95
N SER A 209 32.29 9.83 29.89
CA SER A 209 31.08 10.59 29.61
C SER A 209 31.36 11.94 28.95
N ILE A 210 30.59 12.26 27.91
CA ILE A 210 30.59 13.59 27.29
C ILE A 210 29.49 14.40 27.99
N SER A 211 29.89 15.33 28.85
CA SER A 211 28.99 16.22 29.58
C SER A 211 29.32 17.64 29.17
N ALA A 212 28.46 18.28 28.37
CA ALA A 212 28.83 19.47 27.61
C ALA A 212 27.73 20.54 27.61
N VAL A 213 28.09 21.81 27.85
CA VAL A 213 27.17 22.95 27.90
C VAL A 213 27.46 23.95 26.77
N GLY A 214 26.41 24.41 26.07
CA GLY A 214 26.52 25.43 25.02
C GLY A 214 27.53 25.03 23.95
N LYS A 215 28.53 25.90 23.68
CA LYS A 215 29.57 25.66 22.66
C LYS A 215 30.34 24.36 22.84
N ASN A 216 30.47 23.87 24.08
CA ASN A 216 31.16 22.61 24.35
C ASN A 216 30.37 21.43 23.75
N ALA A 217 29.04 21.53 23.69
CA ALA A 217 28.19 20.50 23.09
C ALA A 217 28.35 20.42 21.56
N ALA A 218 28.89 21.46 20.91
CA ALA A 218 29.21 21.42 19.48
C ALA A 218 30.45 20.55 19.15
N VAL A 219 31.21 20.12 20.16
CA VAL A 219 32.40 19.27 19.99
C VAL A 219 32.01 17.79 20.16
N VAL A 220 31.94 17.06 19.05
CA VAL A 220 31.44 15.66 18.97
C VAL A 220 32.08 14.72 20.01
N HIS A 221 33.39 14.81 20.24
CA HIS A 221 34.11 14.01 21.25
C HIS A 221 34.62 14.87 22.40
N TYR A 222 33.77 15.75 22.94
CA TYR A 222 34.15 16.63 24.03
C TYR A 222 34.59 15.86 25.29
N SER A 223 35.66 16.32 25.93
CA SER A 223 36.10 15.80 27.22
C SER A 223 36.38 16.96 28.17
N THR A 224 35.78 16.92 29.36
CA THR A 224 36.00 17.92 30.42
C THR A 224 37.44 17.92 30.94
N SER A 225 38.22 16.86 30.71
CA SER A 225 39.65 16.82 31.03
C SER A 225 40.52 17.59 30.03
N GLN A 226 39.97 17.93 28.86
CA GLN A 226 40.63 18.67 27.78
C GLN A 226 39.95 20.01 27.47
N GLY A 227 38.82 20.32 28.11
CA GLY A 227 37.99 21.52 27.87
C GLY A 227 37.58 22.27 29.15
N ASP A 228 36.79 23.32 28.99
CA ASP A 228 36.28 24.16 30.10
C ASP A 228 35.14 23.45 30.87
N ASN A 229 35.32 23.12 32.16
CA ASN A 229 34.23 22.61 33.03
C ASN A 229 33.14 23.67 33.28
N SER A 230 32.24 23.83 32.32
CA SER A 230 31.24 24.90 32.29
C SER A 230 30.11 24.65 33.29
N LYS A 231 29.52 25.73 33.80
CA LYS A 231 28.29 25.66 34.61
C LYS A 231 27.09 25.40 33.71
N LEU A 232 26.19 24.52 34.16
CA LEU A 232 24.87 24.37 33.55
C LEU A 232 24.03 25.60 33.89
N THR A 233 23.37 26.17 32.91
CA THR A 233 22.53 27.36 33.04
C THR A 233 21.17 27.14 32.37
N LEU A 234 20.20 28.01 32.65
CA LEU A 234 18.84 27.89 32.09
C LEU A 234 18.75 28.34 30.62
N ASP A 235 19.74 29.09 30.15
CA ASP A 235 19.79 29.72 28.82
C ASP A 235 20.68 28.97 27.82
N LYS A 236 21.28 27.85 28.22
CA LYS A 236 22.18 27.05 27.37
C LYS A 236 21.72 25.60 27.27
N ILE A 237 22.04 24.99 26.14
CA ILE A 237 21.84 23.56 25.94
C ILE A 237 22.81 22.75 26.80
N TYR A 238 22.37 21.59 27.25
CA TYR A 238 23.18 20.61 27.96
C TYR A 238 23.07 19.25 27.28
N LEU A 239 24.20 18.74 26.79
CA LEU A 239 24.32 17.40 26.19
C LEU A 239 25.03 16.49 27.19
N LEU A 240 24.42 15.35 27.51
CA LEU A 240 25.05 14.30 28.30
C LEU A 240 24.99 12.95 27.59
N ASP A 241 26.15 12.50 27.18
CA ASP A 241 26.40 11.13 26.74
C ASP A 241 27.18 10.36 27.79
N ALA A 242 26.66 9.20 28.14
CA ALA A 242 27.33 8.31 29.08
C ALA A 242 26.80 6.88 28.93
N GLY A 243 27.53 5.93 29.49
CA GLY A 243 27.08 4.56 29.52
C GLY A 243 27.77 3.78 30.63
N GLY A 244 27.20 2.63 30.96
CA GLY A 244 27.68 1.77 32.03
C GLY A 244 28.02 0.38 31.52
N ASN A 245 29.07 -0.20 32.10
CA ASN A 245 29.33 -1.64 32.02
C ASN A 245 28.81 -2.28 33.31
N TYR A 246 27.74 -3.06 33.14
CA TYR A 246 27.07 -3.85 34.16
C TYR A 246 27.37 -5.33 33.91
N LEU A 247 27.32 -6.19 34.94
CA LEU A 247 27.53 -7.64 34.76
C LEU A 247 26.60 -8.29 33.71
N ASP A 248 25.47 -7.66 33.44
CA ASP A 248 24.40 -8.10 32.55
C ASP A 248 24.12 -7.16 31.37
N CYS A 249 24.88 -6.08 31.17
CA CYS A 249 24.80 -5.29 29.94
C CYS A 249 25.98 -4.32 29.76
N THR A 250 26.12 -3.79 28.56
CA THR A 250 26.77 -2.50 28.31
C THR A 250 25.66 -1.56 27.83
N SER A 251 25.58 -0.35 28.37
CA SER A 251 24.63 0.68 27.92
C SER A 251 25.34 1.84 27.24
N ASP A 252 24.63 2.50 26.33
CA ASP A 252 25.03 3.76 25.71
C ASP A 252 23.80 4.69 25.54
N ILE A 253 23.84 5.88 26.15
CA ILE A 253 22.69 6.80 26.15
C ILE A 253 23.17 8.25 26.10
N THR A 254 22.77 8.94 25.05
CA THR A 254 22.87 10.39 24.92
C THR A 254 21.51 11.06 25.03
N ARG A 255 21.41 12.08 25.91
CA ARG A 255 20.26 12.99 25.94
C ARG A 255 20.73 14.44 25.95
N THR A 256 20.02 15.26 25.19
CA THR A 256 20.22 16.71 25.13
C THR A 256 19.03 17.42 25.76
N HIS A 257 19.28 18.37 26.66
CA HIS A 257 18.28 19.07 27.45
C HIS A 257 18.48 20.59 27.39
N PHE A 258 17.38 21.32 27.56
CA PHE A 258 17.38 22.77 27.75
C PHE A 258 16.44 23.10 28.91
N TYR A 259 16.94 23.70 29.99
CA TYR A 259 16.21 23.84 31.26
C TYR A 259 15.41 25.16 31.41
N GLY A 260 15.57 26.10 30.49
CA GLY A 260 14.74 27.30 30.35
C GLY A 260 13.88 27.27 29.09
N ASN A 261 13.71 28.42 28.43
CA ASN A 261 12.98 28.53 27.16
C ASN A 261 13.97 28.49 25.99
N PRO A 262 14.03 27.41 25.19
CA PRO A 262 14.97 27.34 24.08
C PRO A 262 14.56 28.28 22.93
N PRO A 263 15.54 28.91 22.25
CA PRO A 263 15.34 29.58 20.96
C PRO A 263 14.71 28.65 19.91
N SER A 264 14.01 29.21 18.93
CA SER A 264 13.34 28.44 17.87
C SER A 264 14.33 27.59 17.06
N GLU A 265 15.50 28.13 16.73
CA GLU A 265 16.55 27.40 16.00
C GLU A 265 16.98 26.10 16.70
N ILE A 266 17.10 26.11 18.04
CA ILE A 266 17.46 24.92 18.82
C ILE A 266 16.30 23.93 18.84
N LYS A 267 15.04 24.40 18.93
CA LYS A 267 13.85 23.54 18.86
C LYS A 267 13.74 22.85 17.50
N ASP A 268 13.99 23.59 16.42
CA ASP A 268 13.92 23.08 15.06
C ASP A 268 15.00 22.03 14.84
N ALA A 269 16.26 22.35 15.16
CA ALA A 269 17.38 21.40 15.08
C ALA A 269 17.14 20.14 15.92
N TYR A 270 16.63 20.29 17.16
CA TYR A 270 16.31 19.14 18.02
C TYR A 270 15.22 18.26 17.41
N THR A 271 14.19 18.89 16.86
CA THR A 271 13.08 18.18 16.20
C THR A 271 13.59 17.39 14.99
N LYS A 272 14.54 17.91 14.22
CA LYS A 272 15.14 17.18 13.09
C LYS A 272 15.99 15.99 13.52
N VAL A 273 16.81 16.16 14.56
CA VAL A 273 17.58 15.07 15.15
C VAL A 273 16.64 13.97 15.67
N LEU A 274 15.55 14.35 16.34
CA LEU A 274 14.52 13.42 16.81
C LEU A 274 13.81 12.70 15.66
N GLN A 275 13.45 13.41 14.59
CA GLN A 275 12.90 12.78 13.38
C GLN A 275 13.87 11.75 12.80
N GLY A 276 15.17 12.05 12.77
CA GLY A 276 16.19 11.11 12.32
C GLY A 276 16.19 9.81 13.15
N SER A 277 16.15 9.93 14.48
CA SER A 277 16.11 8.77 15.38
C SER A 277 14.83 7.95 15.18
N ILE A 278 13.67 8.62 15.11
CA ILE A 278 12.37 7.96 14.88
C ILE A 278 12.36 7.23 13.52
N ASN A 279 12.96 7.81 12.47
CA ASN A 279 13.04 7.17 11.17
C ASN A 279 13.87 5.88 11.22
N LEU A 280 15.02 5.88 11.91
CA LEU A 280 15.85 4.69 12.04
C LEU A 280 15.21 3.64 12.95
N ALA A 281 14.48 4.03 14.00
CA ALA A 281 13.80 3.10 14.89
C ALA A 281 12.57 2.41 14.25
N ASN A 282 11.90 3.05 13.28
CA ASN A 282 10.67 2.53 12.66
C ASN A 282 10.88 1.80 11.33
N ILE A 283 12.12 1.71 10.83
CA ILE A 283 12.38 1.15 9.51
C ILE A 283 12.15 -0.37 9.47
N VAL A 284 11.49 -0.84 8.40
CA VAL A 284 11.44 -2.25 8.00
C VAL A 284 12.25 -2.39 6.70
N PHE A 285 13.21 -3.33 6.68
CA PHE A 285 14.13 -3.52 5.56
C PHE A 285 14.34 -5.02 5.25
N PRO A 286 14.65 -5.39 3.99
CA PRO A 286 14.88 -6.78 3.62
C PRO A 286 16.18 -7.34 4.24
N THR A 287 16.28 -8.66 4.36
CA THR A 287 17.54 -9.33 4.70
C THR A 287 18.62 -8.99 3.66
N GLY A 288 19.87 -8.88 4.09
CA GLY A 288 20.97 -8.52 3.19
C GLY A 288 21.21 -7.02 3.05
N VAL A 289 20.75 -6.22 4.02
CA VAL A 289 20.99 -4.77 4.09
C VAL A 289 22.13 -4.47 5.07
N TYR A 290 23.03 -3.56 4.67
CA TYR A 290 24.13 -3.05 5.49
C TYR A 290 23.71 -1.80 6.24
N GLY A 291 24.30 -1.53 7.41
CA GLY A 291 23.98 -0.30 8.15
C GLY A 291 24.32 1.00 7.45
N ARG A 292 25.30 1.02 6.54
CA ARG A 292 25.57 2.19 5.68
C ARG A 292 24.38 2.58 4.78
N GLU A 293 23.50 1.63 4.46
CA GLU A 293 22.31 1.86 3.64
C GLU A 293 21.15 2.44 4.46
N LEU A 294 21.14 2.22 5.79
CA LEU A 294 20.13 2.76 6.70
C LEU A 294 20.49 4.15 7.25
N ASP A 295 21.77 4.50 7.29
CA ASP A 295 22.26 5.78 7.82
C ASP A 295 21.60 7.01 7.17
N VAL A 296 21.24 6.91 5.88
CA VAL A 296 20.53 7.97 5.16
C VAL A 296 19.17 8.31 5.75
N LEU A 297 18.50 7.36 6.41
CA LEU A 297 17.16 7.54 6.96
C LEU A 297 17.17 8.52 8.13
N ALA A 298 18.19 8.42 8.98
CA ALA A 298 18.40 9.37 10.07
C ALA A 298 18.77 10.76 9.55
N ARG A 299 19.64 10.84 8.54
CA ARG A 299 20.09 12.13 7.96
C ARG A 299 19.04 12.83 7.11
N SER A 300 18.13 12.08 6.48
CA SER A 300 17.16 12.62 5.53
C SER A 300 16.29 13.73 6.12
N ALA A 301 15.99 13.68 7.42
CA ALA A 301 15.24 14.71 8.14
C ALA A 301 16.04 16.00 8.31
N LEU A 302 17.36 15.89 8.52
CA LEU A 302 18.30 17.01 8.69
C LEU A 302 18.63 17.67 7.35
N TRP A 303 18.91 16.88 6.31
CA TRP A 303 19.30 17.39 4.99
C TRP A 303 18.25 18.27 4.32
N LYS A 304 16.97 18.09 4.65
CA LYS A 304 15.88 18.95 4.15
C LYS A 304 16.10 20.43 4.49
N ASP A 305 16.75 20.70 5.61
CA ASP A 305 17.03 22.04 6.10
C ASP A 305 18.53 22.38 6.03
N GLY A 306 19.31 21.59 5.28
CA GLY A 306 20.75 21.78 5.10
C GLY A 306 21.61 21.41 6.32
N LEU A 307 21.06 20.67 7.28
CA LEU A 307 21.76 20.22 8.49
C LEU A 307 22.42 18.84 8.29
N ASP A 308 23.54 18.57 8.97
CA ASP A 308 24.22 17.26 8.94
C ASP A 308 25.13 17.07 10.18
N TYR A 309 25.74 15.87 10.32
CA TYR A 309 26.69 15.54 11.40
C TYR A 309 27.87 14.69 10.93
N GLY A 310 29.04 14.88 11.55
CA GLY A 310 30.31 14.32 11.08
C GLY A 310 30.68 12.89 11.53
N HIS A 311 29.83 12.22 12.31
CA HIS A 311 30.05 10.83 12.76
C HIS A 311 29.00 9.87 12.17
N GLY A 312 29.15 8.56 12.41
CA GLY A 312 28.13 7.57 12.00
C GLY A 312 26.84 7.75 12.81
N THR A 313 25.73 7.25 12.31
CA THR A 313 24.46 7.21 13.08
C THR A 313 24.43 6.08 14.09
N GLY A 314 25.32 5.09 14.02
CA GLY A 314 25.28 3.99 14.99
C GLY A 314 26.47 3.05 14.93
N HIS A 315 26.70 2.36 16.05
CA HIS A 315 27.67 1.28 16.19
C HIS A 315 27.11 0.12 17.04
N GLY A 316 27.66 -1.08 16.90
CA GLY A 316 27.24 -2.23 17.69
C GLY A 316 27.53 -2.07 19.18
N ILE A 317 26.69 -2.65 20.04
CA ILE A 317 26.85 -2.64 21.51
C ILE A 317 27.16 -4.04 22.05
N GLY A 318 28.21 -4.15 22.88
CA GLY A 318 28.63 -5.40 23.51
C GLY A 318 27.75 -5.83 24.70
N PHE A 319 27.87 -7.09 25.11
CA PHE A 319 27.25 -7.61 26.35
C PHE A 319 28.29 -7.68 27.47
N PHE A 320 28.33 -6.68 28.35
CA PHE A 320 29.40 -6.48 29.33
C PHE A 320 30.77 -6.63 28.66
N LEU A 321 30.95 -5.87 27.57
CA LEU A 321 32.08 -5.91 26.63
C LEU A 321 32.36 -4.47 26.13
N SER A 322 33.06 -4.32 25.00
CA SER A 322 33.23 -3.02 24.34
C SER A 322 31.88 -2.41 23.98
N VAL A 323 31.72 -1.11 24.25
CA VAL A 323 30.57 -0.32 23.78
C VAL A 323 30.56 -0.14 22.27
N HIS A 324 31.75 -0.15 21.64
CA HIS A 324 31.90 -0.17 20.18
C HIS A 324 32.22 -1.59 19.72
N GLU A 325 31.21 -2.34 19.35
CA GLU A 325 31.32 -3.73 18.90
C GLU A 325 31.12 -3.86 17.38
N ASN A 326 32.07 -4.51 16.70
CA ASN A 326 31.99 -4.83 15.27
C ASN A 326 31.29 -6.19 15.03
N PRO A 327 30.73 -6.47 13.83
CA PRO A 327 30.66 -5.64 12.62
C PRO A 327 29.48 -4.64 12.46
N PRO A 328 28.41 -4.60 13.29
CA PRO A 328 27.30 -3.70 13.02
C PRO A 328 27.73 -2.22 13.10
N ARG A 329 27.56 -1.48 11.99
CA ARG A 329 27.84 -0.04 11.92
C ARG A 329 26.87 0.65 10.96
N THR A 330 26.22 1.70 11.44
CA THR A 330 25.32 2.55 10.65
C THR A 330 26.05 3.84 10.34
N SER A 331 26.72 3.89 9.18
CA SER A 331 27.49 5.05 8.75
C SER A 331 27.66 5.04 7.22
N TYR A 332 27.12 6.05 6.52
CA TYR A 332 27.29 6.19 5.07
C TYR A 332 28.75 6.36 4.65
N SER A 333 29.60 6.86 5.56
CA SER A 333 31.04 7.06 5.34
C SER A 333 31.88 5.83 5.69
N SER A 334 31.25 4.74 6.15
CA SER A 334 31.94 3.47 6.38
C SER A 334 32.54 2.94 5.07
N ARG A 335 33.87 2.96 4.98
CA ARG A 335 34.65 2.31 3.92
C ARG A 335 35.16 0.93 4.35
N SER A 336 34.63 0.41 5.45
CA SER A 336 35.01 -0.88 5.99
C SER A 336 34.60 -1.98 5.01
N THR A 337 35.58 -2.75 4.54
CA THR A 337 35.35 -3.97 3.75
C THR A 337 34.77 -5.11 4.59
N ASP A 338 34.56 -4.86 5.89
CA ASP A 338 34.28 -5.85 6.91
C ASP A 338 32.92 -5.65 7.58
N ASP A 339 32.09 -4.76 7.04
CA ASP A 339 30.71 -4.60 7.48
C ASP A 339 29.92 -5.85 7.07
N GLU A 340 29.06 -6.32 7.95
CA GLU A 340 28.16 -7.44 7.68
C GLU A 340 26.72 -6.96 7.55
N PHE A 341 25.88 -7.82 6.98
CA PHE A 341 24.44 -7.59 6.95
C PHE A 341 23.89 -7.56 8.38
N PHE A 342 22.87 -6.74 8.58
CA PHE A 342 22.07 -6.80 9.79
C PHE A 342 21.36 -8.15 9.90
N GLU A 343 21.45 -8.76 11.07
CA GLU A 343 20.82 -10.03 11.42
C GLU A 343 20.07 -9.90 12.75
N PRO A 344 18.99 -10.68 12.96
CA PRO A 344 18.27 -10.69 14.23
C PRO A 344 19.19 -10.94 15.45
N GLY A 345 18.95 -10.19 16.51
CA GLY A 345 19.71 -10.23 17.75
C GLY A 345 20.98 -9.36 17.75
N MET A 346 21.26 -8.61 16.67
CA MET A 346 22.28 -7.55 16.71
C MET A 346 21.74 -6.32 17.45
N ILE A 347 22.57 -5.71 18.30
CA ILE A 347 22.26 -4.45 19.01
C ILE A 347 23.12 -3.34 18.41
N GLN A 348 22.53 -2.18 18.16
CA GLN A 348 23.23 -0.97 17.72
C GLN A 348 22.77 0.26 18.49
N SER A 349 23.62 1.28 18.59
CA SER A 349 23.18 2.64 18.91
C SER A 349 22.48 3.28 17.70
N ASP A 350 21.43 4.06 17.97
CA ASP A 350 20.80 5.03 17.07
C ASP A 350 21.12 6.44 17.60
N GLU A 351 22.19 7.05 17.08
CA GLU A 351 22.85 8.26 17.58
C GLU A 351 22.85 9.50 16.64
N PRO A 352 21.72 9.91 16.02
CA PRO A 352 21.73 11.10 15.17
C PRO A 352 22.09 12.36 15.96
N GLY A 353 22.72 13.32 15.26
CA GLY A 353 23.13 14.57 15.89
C GLY A 353 23.12 15.77 14.94
N PHE A 354 23.37 16.94 15.52
CA PHE A 354 23.63 18.19 14.81
C PHE A 354 24.55 19.05 15.68
N TYR A 355 25.57 19.65 15.09
CA TYR A 355 26.61 20.38 15.81
C TYR A 355 26.90 21.71 15.10
N GLU A 356 26.47 22.81 15.71
CA GLU A 356 26.71 24.17 15.22
C GLU A 356 28.02 24.69 15.83
N ASP A 357 29.05 24.85 14.99
CA ASP A 357 30.40 25.21 15.43
C ASP A 357 30.40 26.49 16.29
N GLY A 358 31.08 26.42 17.43
CA GLY A 358 31.16 27.51 18.41
C GLY A 358 29.85 27.85 19.14
N SER A 359 28.73 27.17 18.87
CA SER A 359 27.41 27.55 19.39
C SER A 359 26.77 26.48 20.29
N TYR A 360 26.28 25.38 19.73
CA TYR A 360 25.60 24.31 20.46
C TYR A 360 25.65 22.99 19.69
N GLY A 361 25.40 21.87 20.38
CA GLY A 361 25.20 20.59 19.73
C GLY A 361 24.06 19.81 20.36
N ILE A 362 23.42 19.00 19.54
CA ILE A 362 22.30 18.14 19.88
C ILE A 362 22.65 16.74 19.42
N ARG A 363 22.59 15.78 20.33
CA ARG A 363 22.61 14.35 20.00
C ARG A 363 21.56 13.63 20.83
N LEU A 364 20.93 12.67 20.20
CA LEU A 364 20.05 11.69 20.84
C LEU A 364 20.65 10.34 20.56
N GLU A 365 20.68 9.46 21.55
CA GLU A 365 21.18 8.11 21.36
C GLU A 365 20.39 7.09 22.15
N THR A 366 19.98 6.01 21.49
CA THR A 366 19.26 4.89 22.10
C THR A 366 19.76 3.57 21.53
N ASP A 367 19.96 2.58 22.39
CA ASP A 367 20.25 1.21 21.97
C ASP A 367 19.01 0.55 21.34
N ILE A 368 19.13 0.11 20.10
CA ILE A 368 18.10 -0.58 19.31
C ILE A 368 18.52 -2.01 18.96
N GLU A 369 17.55 -2.91 18.93
CA GLU A 369 17.73 -4.31 18.54
C GLU A 369 17.23 -4.53 17.12
N THR A 370 18.06 -5.16 16.29
CA THR A 370 17.59 -5.74 15.04
C THR A 370 16.75 -6.98 15.36
N VAL A 371 15.46 -6.89 15.11
CA VAL A 371 14.52 -8.01 15.24
C VAL A 371 14.09 -8.48 13.86
N LYS A 372 13.66 -9.74 13.76
CA LYS A 372 12.87 -10.14 12.60
C LYS A 372 11.60 -9.30 12.65
N ALA A 373 11.38 -8.47 11.64
CA ALA A 373 10.15 -7.69 11.57
C ALA A 373 8.96 -8.65 11.66
N ASP A 374 8.02 -8.32 12.54
CA ASP A 374 6.69 -8.92 12.51
C ASP A 374 6.11 -8.50 11.16
N THR A 375 6.17 -9.38 10.16
CA THR A 375 5.14 -9.36 9.12
C THR A 375 3.82 -9.32 9.87
N PRO A 376 2.94 -8.34 9.59
CA PRO A 376 1.81 -7.98 10.45
C PRO A 376 1.17 -9.25 10.99
N ALA A 377 1.18 -9.38 12.32
CA ALA A 377 1.00 -10.56 13.18
C ALA A 377 0.03 -11.62 12.66
N GLY A 378 0.35 -12.21 11.52
CA GLY A 378 -0.60 -12.98 10.76
C GLY A 378 0.08 -13.98 9.86
N LEU A 379 -0.73 -14.97 9.53
CA LEU A 379 -0.25 -16.19 8.88
C LEU A 379 0.51 -15.82 7.59
N SER A 380 1.72 -16.34 7.45
CA SER A 380 2.43 -16.28 6.17
C SER A 380 1.60 -16.96 5.08
N MET A 381 1.87 -16.64 3.80
CA MET A 381 1.15 -17.27 2.69
C MET A 381 1.20 -18.81 2.72
N GLU A 382 2.35 -19.35 3.14
CA GLU A 382 2.52 -20.79 3.33
C GLU A 382 1.61 -21.34 4.43
N GLU A 383 1.55 -20.66 5.59
CA GLU A 383 0.69 -21.05 6.70
C GLU A 383 -0.80 -20.94 6.35
N LYS A 384 -1.21 -19.85 5.68
CA LYS A 384 -2.60 -19.66 5.22
C LYS A 384 -3.06 -20.82 4.33
N LEU A 385 -2.30 -21.13 3.29
CA LEU A 385 -2.63 -22.23 2.37
C LEU A 385 -2.53 -23.59 3.04
N THR A 386 -1.57 -23.79 3.94
CA THR A 386 -1.44 -25.05 4.69
C THR A 386 -2.65 -25.27 5.60
N LYS A 387 -3.06 -24.26 6.37
CA LYS A 387 -4.27 -24.34 7.21
C LYS A 387 -5.53 -24.54 6.39
N LEU A 388 -5.67 -23.85 5.25
CA LEU A 388 -6.81 -24.01 4.36
C LEU A 388 -6.90 -25.45 3.84
N ARG A 389 -5.79 -26.00 3.35
CA ARG A 389 -5.72 -27.38 2.83
C ARG A 389 -5.99 -28.42 3.90
N THR A 390 -5.49 -28.22 5.13
CA THR A 390 -5.81 -29.08 6.27
C THR A 390 -7.31 -29.05 6.56
N THR A 391 -7.90 -27.85 6.62
CA THR A 391 -9.35 -27.67 6.84
C THR A 391 -10.19 -28.31 5.73
N MET A 392 -9.80 -28.15 4.47
CA MET A 392 -10.44 -28.82 3.34
C MET A 392 -10.41 -30.34 3.51
N LYS A 393 -9.25 -30.91 3.84
CA LYS A 393 -9.08 -32.35 4.05
C LYS A 393 -9.94 -32.87 5.20
N ASP A 394 -9.96 -32.17 6.32
CA ASP A 394 -10.73 -32.56 7.51
C ASP A 394 -12.24 -32.55 7.25
N LEU A 395 -12.71 -31.66 6.37
CA LEU A 395 -14.10 -31.57 5.92
C LEU A 395 -14.41 -32.43 4.67
N GLY A 396 -13.42 -33.12 4.11
CA GLY A 396 -13.58 -34.01 2.96
C GLY A 396 -13.76 -33.31 1.60
N PHE A 397 -13.23 -32.09 1.45
CA PHE A 397 -13.17 -31.35 0.19
C PHE A 397 -11.79 -31.46 -0.46
N ASN A 398 -11.75 -31.47 -1.80
CA ASN A 398 -10.52 -31.56 -2.60
C ASN A 398 -10.13 -30.23 -3.25
N ALA A 399 -11.10 -29.33 -3.42
CA ALA A 399 -10.89 -27.95 -3.84
C ALA A 399 -11.87 -27.00 -3.17
N VAL A 400 -11.53 -25.71 -3.10
CA VAL A 400 -12.42 -24.63 -2.67
C VAL A 400 -12.36 -23.48 -3.66
N ILE A 401 -13.52 -22.93 -4.02
CA ILE A 401 -13.68 -21.73 -4.83
C ILE A 401 -14.04 -20.56 -3.91
N ILE A 402 -13.24 -19.51 -3.95
CA ILE A 402 -13.32 -18.33 -3.06
C ILE A 402 -13.59 -17.09 -3.94
N PRO A 403 -14.85 -16.62 -4.00
CA PRO A 403 -15.24 -15.42 -4.75
C PRO A 403 -14.73 -14.13 -4.08
N SER A 404 -14.87 -13.00 -4.77
CA SER A 404 -14.60 -11.67 -4.17
C SER A 404 -15.85 -11.10 -3.47
N GLU A 405 -17.02 -11.54 -3.90
CA GLU A 405 -18.33 -11.04 -3.53
C GLU A 405 -18.75 -11.40 -2.10
N ASP A 406 -19.60 -10.56 -1.51
CA ASP A 406 -20.26 -10.81 -0.22
C ASP A 406 -21.64 -11.50 -0.39
N GLU A 407 -22.39 -11.60 0.71
CA GLU A 407 -23.72 -12.23 0.72
C GLU A 407 -24.82 -11.42 0.02
N HIS A 408 -24.51 -10.19 -0.40
CA HIS A 408 -25.38 -9.29 -1.15
C HIS A 408 -24.92 -9.06 -2.60
N GLN A 409 -23.82 -9.70 -2.99
CA GLN A 409 -23.22 -9.60 -4.31
C GLN A 409 -22.75 -8.17 -4.62
N SER A 410 -22.24 -7.50 -3.59
CA SER A 410 -21.61 -6.18 -3.68
C SER A 410 -20.34 -6.24 -4.54
N GLU A 411 -20.11 -5.23 -5.38
CA GLU A 411 -18.88 -5.11 -6.17
C GLU A 411 -17.67 -4.77 -5.29
N TYR A 412 -17.84 -3.77 -4.42
CA TYR A 412 -16.92 -3.50 -3.33
C TYR A 412 -17.44 -4.17 -2.08
N VAL A 413 -16.57 -4.88 -1.38
CA VAL A 413 -16.93 -5.58 -0.14
C VAL A 413 -16.35 -4.86 1.07
N SER A 414 -16.92 -5.12 2.24
CA SER A 414 -16.32 -4.64 3.49
C SER A 414 -15.00 -5.36 3.76
N LYS A 415 -14.11 -4.74 4.55
CA LYS A 415 -12.85 -5.38 4.98
C LYS A 415 -13.07 -6.72 5.71
N HIS A 416 -14.21 -6.89 6.37
CA HIS A 416 -14.59 -8.15 7.03
C HIS A 416 -14.82 -9.29 6.01
N ASP A 417 -15.20 -8.95 4.78
CA ASP A 417 -15.58 -9.88 3.71
C ASP A 417 -14.50 -10.08 2.64
N GLU A 418 -13.35 -9.42 2.77
CA GLU A 418 -12.19 -9.50 1.87
C GLU A 418 -11.43 -10.86 1.90
N ARG A 419 -12.15 -11.98 1.99
CA ARG A 419 -11.62 -13.35 2.10
C ARG A 419 -10.60 -13.69 1.02
N ARG A 420 -10.94 -13.40 -0.24
CA ARG A 420 -10.06 -13.63 -1.40
C ARG A 420 -8.79 -12.79 -1.33
N ALA A 421 -8.88 -11.54 -0.85
CA ALA A 421 -7.71 -10.69 -0.70
C ALA A 421 -6.83 -11.19 0.46
N TRP A 422 -7.42 -11.56 1.60
CA TRP A 422 -6.67 -12.09 2.74
C TRP A 422 -5.95 -13.41 2.41
N ILE A 423 -6.59 -14.35 1.70
CA ILE A 423 -6.00 -15.65 1.38
C ILE A 423 -4.94 -15.58 0.26
N SER A 424 -5.05 -14.64 -0.68
CA SER A 424 -4.17 -14.59 -1.87
C SER A 424 -3.17 -13.44 -1.88
N GLY A 425 -3.42 -12.38 -1.12
CA GLY A 425 -2.68 -11.11 -1.19
C GLY A 425 -3.14 -10.19 -2.33
N PHE A 426 -4.00 -10.66 -3.24
CA PHE A 426 -4.49 -9.86 -4.37
C PHE A 426 -5.72 -9.05 -4.00
N THR A 427 -5.67 -7.75 -4.28
CA THR A 427 -6.59 -6.75 -3.73
C THR A 427 -7.44 -6.02 -4.76
N GLY A 428 -7.40 -6.42 -6.05
CA GLY A 428 -8.29 -5.86 -7.08
C GLY A 428 -9.77 -6.10 -6.74
N SER A 429 -10.70 -5.28 -7.24
CA SER A 429 -12.13 -5.47 -6.91
C SER A 429 -12.72 -6.76 -7.49
N ALA A 430 -12.17 -7.28 -8.59
CA ALA A 430 -12.67 -8.49 -9.24
C ALA A 430 -11.63 -9.62 -9.22
N GLY A 431 -12.06 -10.82 -8.90
CA GLY A 431 -11.27 -12.04 -9.06
C GLY A 431 -11.85 -13.24 -8.32
N THR A 432 -11.42 -14.44 -8.69
CA THR A 432 -11.82 -15.69 -8.03
C THR A 432 -10.60 -16.53 -7.74
N ALA A 433 -10.38 -16.83 -6.47
CA ALA A 433 -9.31 -17.72 -6.02
C ALA A 433 -9.82 -19.16 -5.96
N VAL A 434 -8.99 -20.11 -6.39
CA VAL A 434 -9.28 -21.54 -6.31
C VAL A 434 -8.08 -22.25 -5.70
N VAL A 435 -8.31 -23.00 -4.63
CA VAL A 435 -7.27 -23.75 -3.93
C VAL A 435 -7.61 -25.23 -3.99
N THR A 436 -6.64 -26.05 -4.39
CA THR A 436 -6.69 -27.51 -4.32
C THR A 436 -5.73 -28.02 -3.26
N GLU A 437 -5.70 -29.34 -3.05
CA GLU A 437 -4.73 -30.00 -2.17
C GLU A 437 -3.26 -29.65 -2.50
N LYS A 438 -2.96 -29.30 -3.76
CA LYS A 438 -1.57 -29.12 -4.25
C LYS A 438 -1.30 -27.76 -4.89
N SER A 439 -2.32 -27.12 -5.44
CA SER A 439 -2.18 -25.93 -6.30
C SER A 439 -3.07 -24.79 -5.79
N ALA A 440 -2.74 -23.56 -6.16
CA ALA A 440 -3.64 -22.42 -5.99
C ALA A 440 -3.57 -21.52 -7.23
N ALA A 441 -4.71 -21.05 -7.71
CA ALA A 441 -4.82 -20.22 -8.90
C ALA A 441 -5.84 -19.09 -8.69
N LEU A 442 -5.63 -17.94 -9.34
CA LEU A 442 -6.51 -16.79 -9.25
C LEU A 442 -6.86 -16.27 -10.64
N TRP A 443 -8.16 -16.23 -10.94
CA TRP A 443 -8.70 -15.64 -12.16
C TRP A 443 -9.05 -14.18 -11.91
N THR A 444 -8.64 -13.31 -12.82
CA THR A 444 -9.05 -11.90 -12.84
C THR A 444 -9.20 -11.43 -14.28
N ASP A 445 -9.80 -10.25 -14.51
CA ASP A 445 -9.92 -9.63 -15.82
C ASP A 445 -8.78 -8.65 -16.13
N SER A 446 -8.75 -8.13 -17.36
CA SER A 446 -7.67 -7.31 -17.90
C SER A 446 -7.41 -6.01 -17.16
N ARG A 447 -8.36 -5.50 -16.37
CA ARG A 447 -8.16 -4.31 -15.52
C ARG A 447 -7.07 -4.55 -14.48
N TYR A 448 -6.84 -5.81 -14.10
CA TYR A 448 -6.02 -6.19 -12.95
C TYR A 448 -4.82 -7.09 -13.28
N TYR A 449 -4.53 -7.39 -14.54
CA TYR A 449 -3.41 -8.29 -14.89
C TYR A 449 -2.06 -7.81 -14.36
N ILE A 450 -1.77 -6.51 -14.50
CA ILE A 450 -0.53 -5.91 -14.02
C ILE A 450 -0.49 -5.91 -12.48
N GLN A 451 -1.63 -5.65 -11.83
CA GLN A 451 -1.74 -5.68 -10.37
C GLN A 451 -1.52 -7.10 -9.82
N ALA A 452 -2.18 -8.10 -10.40
CA ALA A 452 -2.03 -9.51 -9.99
C ALA A 452 -0.58 -9.99 -10.13
N ILE A 453 0.13 -9.57 -11.18
CA ILE A 453 1.57 -9.86 -11.36
C ILE A 453 2.42 -9.36 -10.18
N LYS A 454 2.06 -8.19 -9.63
CA LYS A 454 2.80 -7.53 -8.55
C LYS A 454 2.41 -8.06 -7.16
N GLU A 455 1.14 -8.36 -6.95
CA GLU A 455 0.61 -8.70 -5.62
C GLU A 455 0.63 -10.21 -5.30
N LEU A 456 0.52 -11.08 -6.31
CA LEU A 456 0.52 -12.53 -6.08
C LEU A 456 1.94 -13.07 -5.87
N ASP A 457 2.13 -13.83 -4.80
CA ASP A 457 3.34 -14.63 -4.62
C ASP A 457 3.31 -15.84 -5.56
N ARG A 458 4.09 -15.74 -6.64
CA ARG A 458 4.22 -16.75 -7.69
C ARG A 458 4.78 -18.09 -7.21
N LYS A 459 5.37 -18.15 -6.00
CA LYS A 459 5.73 -19.42 -5.36
C LYS A 459 4.47 -20.26 -5.07
N TYR A 460 3.35 -19.63 -4.76
CA TYR A 460 2.14 -20.29 -4.30
C TYR A 460 0.95 -20.16 -5.26
N TRP A 461 0.84 -19.03 -5.96
CA TRP A 461 -0.32 -18.71 -6.79
C TRP A 461 0.01 -18.68 -8.29
N THR A 462 -0.88 -19.27 -9.08
CA THR A 462 -0.89 -19.15 -10.55
C THR A 462 -1.90 -18.09 -10.97
N GLN A 463 -1.45 -17.04 -11.65
CA GLN A 463 -2.35 -16.05 -12.24
C GLN A 463 -3.02 -16.61 -13.49
N MET A 464 -4.33 -16.41 -13.60
CA MET A 464 -5.15 -16.82 -14.73
C MET A 464 -5.82 -15.59 -15.36
N ASN A 465 -5.42 -15.24 -16.58
CA ASN A 465 -5.93 -14.07 -17.31
C ASN A 465 -7.27 -14.39 -18.00
N ALA A 466 -8.40 -14.12 -17.32
CA ALA A 466 -9.71 -14.67 -17.72
C ALA A 466 -10.23 -14.25 -19.10
N SER A 467 -9.76 -13.11 -19.64
CA SER A 467 -10.16 -12.62 -20.97
C SER A 467 -9.33 -13.20 -22.12
N GLU A 468 -8.24 -13.92 -21.84
CA GLU A 468 -7.40 -14.53 -22.87
C GLU A 468 -8.01 -15.84 -23.37
N SER A 469 -8.09 -16.01 -24.70
CA SER A 469 -8.75 -17.17 -25.33
C SER A 469 -8.12 -18.53 -25.03
N LYS A 470 -6.87 -18.54 -24.56
CA LYS A 470 -6.12 -19.76 -24.21
C LYS A 470 -6.19 -20.10 -22.71
N THR A 471 -6.71 -19.21 -21.88
CA THR A 471 -6.78 -19.44 -20.43
C THR A 471 -7.93 -20.39 -20.13
N LEU A 472 -7.62 -21.48 -19.43
CA LEU A 472 -8.63 -22.42 -18.96
C LEU A 472 -9.62 -21.72 -18.02
N LYS A 473 -10.90 -22.05 -18.16
CA LYS A 473 -11.90 -21.65 -17.17
C LYS A 473 -11.67 -22.39 -15.86
N ILE A 474 -12.27 -21.91 -14.77
CA ILE A 474 -12.13 -22.51 -13.43
C ILE A 474 -12.50 -23.99 -13.46
N GLU A 475 -13.61 -24.35 -14.10
CA GLU A 475 -14.11 -25.72 -14.11
C GLU A 475 -13.25 -26.65 -14.98
N GLU A 476 -12.68 -26.14 -16.08
CA GLU A 476 -11.74 -26.87 -16.94
C GLU A 476 -10.40 -27.08 -16.21
N TRP A 477 -9.91 -26.07 -15.49
CA TRP A 477 -8.70 -26.22 -14.67
C TRP A 477 -8.93 -27.22 -13.53
N LEU A 478 -10.10 -27.21 -12.89
CA LEU A 478 -10.45 -28.20 -11.86
C LEU A 478 -10.52 -29.62 -12.42
N GLU A 479 -10.95 -29.82 -13.67
CA GLU A 479 -10.88 -31.13 -14.34
C GLU A 479 -9.42 -31.63 -14.43
N GLU A 480 -8.46 -30.77 -14.74
CA GLU A 480 -7.05 -31.14 -14.81
C GLU A 480 -6.43 -31.41 -13.42
N GLN A 481 -6.94 -30.76 -12.37
CA GLN A 481 -6.40 -30.89 -11.01
C GLN A 481 -7.02 -32.05 -10.20
N LEU A 482 -8.23 -32.49 -10.54
CA LEU A 482 -9.02 -33.41 -9.72
C LEU A 482 -9.38 -34.71 -10.46
N SER A 483 -9.63 -35.77 -9.70
CA SER A 483 -10.12 -37.07 -10.18
C SER A 483 -11.65 -37.15 -10.09
N PRO A 484 -12.30 -37.94 -10.97
CA PRO A 484 -13.74 -38.20 -10.88
C PRO A 484 -14.20 -38.61 -9.48
N GLY A 485 -15.31 -38.03 -9.00
CA GLY A 485 -15.89 -38.27 -7.68
C GLY A 485 -15.40 -37.33 -6.57
N GLN A 486 -14.39 -36.49 -6.84
CA GLN A 486 -13.91 -35.50 -5.86
C GLN A 486 -14.87 -34.32 -5.68
N LYS A 487 -14.79 -33.69 -4.50
CA LYS A 487 -15.72 -32.66 -4.04
C LYS A 487 -15.08 -31.28 -4.09
N VAL A 488 -15.82 -30.31 -4.62
CA VAL A 488 -15.45 -28.90 -4.68
C VAL A 488 -16.34 -28.11 -3.72
N ALA A 489 -15.74 -27.42 -2.76
CA ALA A 489 -16.44 -26.52 -1.85
C ALA A 489 -16.65 -25.15 -2.50
N ARG A 490 -17.83 -24.59 -2.32
CA ARG A 490 -18.13 -23.19 -2.65
C ARG A 490 -19.21 -22.69 -1.71
N ASN A 491 -19.04 -21.48 -1.16
CA ASN A 491 -20.02 -20.93 -0.23
C ASN A 491 -21.25 -20.39 -0.98
N ALA A 492 -22.42 -20.97 -0.69
CA ALA A 492 -23.68 -20.59 -1.32
C ALA A 492 -24.16 -19.17 -0.96
N LYS A 493 -23.76 -18.63 0.20
CA LYS A 493 -24.07 -17.25 0.58
C LYS A 493 -23.30 -16.24 -0.28
N LEU A 494 -22.06 -16.54 -0.64
CA LEU A 494 -21.15 -15.64 -1.37
C LEU A 494 -21.21 -15.83 -2.90
N THR A 495 -22.14 -16.65 -3.39
CA THR A 495 -22.20 -17.04 -4.80
C THR A 495 -23.57 -16.74 -5.35
N SER A 496 -23.66 -16.01 -6.47
CA SER A 496 -24.93 -15.78 -7.16
C SER A 496 -25.54 -17.07 -7.74
N ILE A 497 -26.86 -17.09 -7.90
CA ILE A 497 -27.60 -18.25 -8.44
C ILE A 497 -27.04 -18.67 -9.80
N SER A 498 -26.85 -17.71 -10.71
CA SER A 498 -26.36 -17.97 -12.06
C SER A 498 -24.96 -18.58 -12.07
N SER A 499 -24.08 -18.08 -11.19
CA SER A 499 -22.71 -18.60 -11.07
C SER A 499 -22.68 -20.00 -10.49
N TRP A 500 -23.48 -20.27 -9.44
CA TRP A 500 -23.59 -21.60 -8.85
C TRP A 500 -24.06 -22.64 -9.87
N GLN A 501 -25.20 -22.38 -10.52
CA GLN A 501 -25.81 -23.31 -11.47
C GLN A 501 -24.91 -23.58 -12.67
N ASN A 502 -24.21 -22.55 -13.18
CA ASN A 502 -23.23 -22.75 -14.24
C ASN A 502 -22.08 -23.64 -13.78
N THR A 503 -21.46 -23.34 -12.64
CA THR A 503 -20.32 -24.12 -12.12
C THR A 503 -20.73 -25.55 -11.81
N GLU A 504 -21.88 -25.78 -11.18
CA GLU A 504 -22.42 -27.13 -10.92
C GLU A 504 -22.65 -27.90 -12.22
N SER A 505 -23.25 -27.26 -13.23
CA SER A 505 -23.47 -27.88 -14.54
C SER A 505 -22.16 -28.26 -15.22
N GLN A 506 -21.14 -27.40 -15.21
CA GLN A 506 -19.85 -27.71 -15.83
C GLN A 506 -19.10 -28.81 -15.06
N LEU A 507 -19.01 -28.71 -13.72
CA LEU A 507 -18.35 -29.71 -12.88
C LEU A 507 -18.96 -31.11 -13.01
N SER A 508 -20.28 -31.20 -13.16
CA SER A 508 -20.97 -32.48 -13.35
C SER A 508 -20.53 -33.22 -14.62
N LYS A 509 -20.18 -32.51 -15.69
CA LYS A 509 -19.65 -33.10 -16.94
C LYS A 509 -18.30 -33.78 -16.71
N PHE A 510 -17.52 -33.27 -15.76
CA PHE A 510 -16.23 -33.81 -15.36
C PHE A 510 -16.34 -34.84 -14.22
N LYS A 511 -17.58 -35.24 -13.85
CA LYS A 511 -17.87 -36.13 -12.72
C LYS A 511 -17.35 -35.59 -11.38
N LEU A 512 -17.28 -34.27 -11.24
CA LEU A 512 -17.00 -33.58 -9.99
C LEU A 512 -18.32 -33.11 -9.36
N SER A 513 -18.33 -32.89 -8.05
CA SER A 513 -19.54 -32.43 -7.35
C SER A 513 -19.28 -31.15 -6.56
N LEU A 514 -20.18 -30.17 -6.70
CA LEU A 514 -20.15 -28.90 -5.98
C LEU A 514 -20.94 -29.04 -4.67
N HIS A 515 -20.39 -28.54 -3.57
CA HIS A 515 -21.00 -28.66 -2.24
C HIS A 515 -20.91 -27.33 -1.49
N ASN A 516 -21.98 -26.99 -0.77
CA ASN A 516 -22.00 -25.87 0.15
C ASN A 516 -21.47 -26.31 1.52
N PRO A 517 -20.38 -25.72 2.04
CA PRO A 517 -19.93 -26.00 3.40
C PRO A 517 -20.86 -25.34 4.43
N ASN A 518 -20.88 -25.86 5.66
CA ASN A 518 -21.68 -25.26 6.76
C ASN A 518 -21.16 -23.87 7.17
N GLU A 519 -19.85 -23.70 7.16
CA GLU A 519 -19.14 -22.45 7.44
C GLU A 519 -18.15 -22.16 6.30
N ASP A 520 -17.80 -20.90 6.09
CA ASP A 520 -16.81 -20.55 5.09
C ASP A 520 -15.43 -21.07 5.50
N LEU A 521 -14.74 -21.77 4.58
CA LEU A 521 -13.44 -22.38 4.88
C LEU A 521 -12.34 -21.35 5.16
N VAL A 522 -12.45 -20.13 4.61
CA VAL A 522 -11.49 -19.05 4.91
C VAL A 522 -11.78 -18.50 6.30
N ASP A 523 -13.06 -18.34 6.67
CA ASP A 523 -13.46 -17.84 7.98
C ASP A 523 -12.96 -18.75 9.12
N LEU A 524 -12.94 -20.07 8.91
CA LEU A 524 -12.42 -21.04 9.88
C LEU A 524 -10.93 -20.90 10.18
N ILE A 525 -10.15 -20.34 9.24
CA ILE A 525 -8.69 -20.21 9.38
C ILE A 525 -8.23 -18.76 9.56
N TRP A 526 -9.08 -17.78 9.31
CA TRP A 526 -8.81 -16.36 9.50
C TRP A 526 -8.83 -16.05 11.00
N PRO A 527 -7.68 -15.74 11.62
CA PRO A 527 -7.62 -15.51 13.07
C PRO A 527 -8.58 -14.40 13.49
N SER A 528 -9.36 -14.64 14.54
CA SER A 528 -10.43 -13.74 14.97
C SER A 528 -9.92 -12.36 15.43
N ASP A 529 -8.67 -12.30 15.88
CA ASP A 529 -7.95 -11.08 16.25
C ASP A 529 -7.40 -10.30 15.05
N GLU A 530 -7.24 -10.96 13.89
CA GLU A 530 -6.88 -10.31 12.62
C GLU A 530 -8.09 -9.92 11.78
N ARG A 531 -9.19 -10.66 11.87
CA ARG A 531 -10.37 -10.43 11.02
C ARG A 531 -11.05 -9.12 11.42
N PRO A 532 -11.18 -8.14 10.50
CA PRO A 532 -11.89 -6.90 10.80
C PRO A 532 -13.32 -7.17 11.24
N LEU A 533 -13.84 -6.42 12.21
CA LEU A 533 -15.24 -6.54 12.64
C LEU A 533 -16.19 -6.19 11.48
N LYS A 534 -17.38 -6.81 11.48
CA LYS A 534 -18.47 -6.39 10.59
C LYS A 534 -18.74 -4.89 10.80
N PRO A 535 -18.85 -4.10 9.72
CA PRO A 535 -19.18 -2.68 9.80
C PRO A 535 -20.48 -2.45 10.58
N ASN A 536 -20.45 -1.42 11.42
CA ASN A 536 -21.58 -1.03 12.27
C ASN A 536 -21.74 0.50 12.24
N THR A 537 -21.90 1.06 11.03
CA THR A 537 -21.91 2.51 10.84
C THR A 537 -23.27 3.14 11.14
N GLU A 538 -23.31 4.47 11.33
CA GLU A 538 -24.56 5.18 11.59
C GLU A 538 -25.50 5.14 10.37
N ILE A 539 -26.78 4.81 10.63
CA ILE A 539 -27.84 4.87 9.63
C ILE A 539 -28.44 6.28 9.60
N LYS A 540 -28.53 6.85 8.41
CA LYS A 540 -29.12 8.17 8.13
C LYS A 540 -30.35 8.02 7.24
N ILE A 541 -31.33 8.92 7.44
CA ILE A 541 -32.51 9.03 6.58
C ILE A 541 -32.14 9.89 5.37
N HIS A 542 -32.53 9.43 4.18
CA HIS A 542 -32.46 10.22 2.96
C HIS A 542 -33.80 10.92 2.75
N ASP A 543 -33.89 12.17 3.20
CA ASP A 543 -35.16 12.88 3.27
C ASP A 543 -35.87 12.99 1.91
N LYS A 544 -37.20 13.06 1.96
CA LYS A 544 -38.06 13.15 0.76
C LYS A 544 -37.68 14.32 -0.15
N GLU A 545 -37.14 15.41 0.41
CA GLU A 545 -36.68 16.56 -0.37
C GLU A 545 -35.51 16.24 -1.32
N PHE A 546 -34.68 15.26 -0.96
CA PHE A 546 -33.65 14.73 -1.84
C PHE A 546 -34.20 13.60 -2.69
N ALA A 547 -34.87 12.61 -2.08
CA ALA A 547 -35.31 11.40 -2.76
C ALA A 547 -36.49 11.59 -3.74
N GLY A 548 -37.24 12.69 -3.64
CA GLY A 548 -38.45 12.97 -4.44
C GLY A 548 -39.69 12.11 -4.10
N LYS A 549 -39.48 10.94 -3.48
CA LYS A 549 -40.53 10.00 -3.06
C LYS A 549 -40.31 9.50 -1.64
N THR A 550 -41.40 9.19 -0.95
CA THR A 550 -41.36 8.49 0.34
C THR A 550 -41.11 7.00 0.13
N TRP A 551 -40.62 6.29 1.15
CA TRP A 551 -40.43 4.83 1.07
C TRP A 551 -41.77 4.11 0.86
N GLN A 552 -42.88 4.63 1.42
CA GLN A 552 -44.22 4.07 1.24
C GLN A 552 -44.62 4.10 -0.24
N ASN A 553 -44.36 5.20 -0.94
CA ASN A 553 -44.64 5.28 -2.38
C ASN A 553 -43.79 4.29 -3.18
N LYS A 554 -42.53 4.10 -2.80
CA LYS A 554 -41.63 3.13 -3.45
C LYS A 554 -42.11 1.68 -3.23
N VAL A 555 -42.54 1.35 -2.01
CA VAL A 555 -43.12 0.03 -1.68
C VAL A 555 -44.39 -0.23 -2.49
N GLU A 556 -45.26 0.77 -2.67
CA GLU A 556 -46.46 0.62 -3.52
C GLU A 556 -46.11 0.39 -5.00
N GLU A 557 -45.06 1.02 -5.52
CA GLU A 557 -44.56 0.73 -6.88
C GLU A 557 -44.03 -0.70 -7.00
N VAL A 558 -43.35 -1.21 -5.98
CA VAL A 558 -42.91 -2.61 -5.91
C VAL A 558 -44.12 -3.55 -5.86
N ARG A 559 -45.13 -3.27 -5.03
CA ARG A 559 -46.38 -4.07 -4.95
C ARG A 559 -47.11 -4.14 -6.28
N LYS A 560 -47.17 -3.02 -7.02
CA LYS A 560 -47.73 -3.01 -8.37
C LYS A 560 -46.96 -3.98 -9.28
N LYS A 561 -45.62 -4.03 -9.18
CA LYS A 561 -44.79 -5.00 -9.91
C LYS A 561 -45.03 -6.44 -9.46
N LEU A 562 -45.26 -6.70 -8.18
CA LEU A 562 -45.65 -8.04 -7.69
C LEU A 562 -46.92 -8.51 -8.37
N HIS A 563 -47.97 -7.68 -8.36
CA HIS A 563 -49.26 -8.00 -8.99
C HIS A 563 -49.13 -8.21 -10.50
N GLU A 564 -48.43 -7.33 -11.22
CA GLU A 564 -48.16 -7.47 -12.67
C GLU A 564 -47.47 -8.79 -13.02
N ASN A 565 -46.66 -9.34 -12.11
CA ASN A 565 -45.88 -10.55 -12.33
C ASN A 565 -46.44 -11.80 -11.66
N GLY A 566 -47.55 -11.70 -10.93
CA GLY A 566 -48.18 -12.80 -10.22
C GLY A 566 -47.35 -13.35 -9.05
N ALA A 567 -46.53 -12.51 -8.43
CA ALA A 567 -45.76 -12.82 -7.22
C ALA A 567 -46.54 -12.44 -5.96
N ASP A 568 -46.37 -13.20 -4.88
CA ASP A 568 -46.97 -12.88 -3.56
C ASP A 568 -46.04 -11.99 -2.72
N LEU A 569 -44.73 -12.18 -2.87
CA LEU A 569 -43.69 -11.37 -2.24
C LEU A 569 -42.40 -11.30 -3.07
N PHE A 570 -41.57 -10.29 -2.79
CA PHE A 570 -40.22 -10.13 -3.34
C PHE A 570 -39.19 -10.02 -2.22
N VAL A 571 -38.09 -10.76 -2.37
CA VAL A 571 -36.93 -10.71 -1.47
C VAL A 571 -35.90 -9.75 -2.06
N VAL A 572 -35.64 -8.66 -1.35
CA VAL A 572 -34.62 -7.67 -1.72
C VAL A 572 -33.29 -8.08 -1.08
N THR A 573 -32.31 -8.43 -1.91
CA THR A 573 -30.98 -8.87 -1.45
C THR A 573 -29.87 -7.87 -1.72
N ALA A 574 -30.00 -7.00 -2.72
CA ALA A 574 -28.96 -6.03 -3.03
C ALA A 574 -29.04 -4.82 -2.08
N LEU A 575 -27.90 -4.37 -1.56
CA LEU A 575 -27.83 -3.33 -0.52
C LEU A 575 -28.32 -1.97 -1.00
N ASP A 576 -28.00 -1.62 -2.24
CA ASP A 576 -28.44 -0.39 -2.91
C ASP A 576 -29.97 -0.35 -3.08
N GLU A 577 -30.59 -1.50 -3.38
CA GLU A 577 -32.04 -1.64 -3.48
C GLU A 577 -32.72 -1.46 -2.13
N VAL A 578 -32.18 -2.04 -1.04
CA VAL A 578 -32.72 -1.84 0.32
C VAL A 578 -32.59 -0.38 0.75
N ALA A 579 -31.41 0.22 0.56
CA ALA A 579 -31.14 1.63 0.84
C ALA A 579 -32.09 2.57 0.08
N TRP A 580 -32.29 2.33 -1.22
CA TRP A 580 -33.22 3.10 -2.05
C TRP A 580 -34.67 2.92 -1.62
N LEU A 581 -35.11 1.69 -1.36
CA LEU A 581 -36.50 1.37 -1.07
C LEU A 581 -36.98 2.04 0.22
N PHE A 582 -36.15 2.04 1.26
CA PHE A 582 -36.49 2.61 2.57
C PHE A 582 -35.98 4.04 2.80
N ASN A 583 -35.34 4.67 1.81
CA ASN A 583 -34.71 5.97 1.96
C ASN A 583 -33.72 6.00 3.15
N LEU A 584 -32.86 4.99 3.23
CA LEU A 584 -31.81 4.88 4.25
C LEU A 584 -30.43 4.88 3.60
N ARG A 585 -29.43 5.38 4.32
CA ARG A 585 -28.01 5.36 3.91
C ARG A 585 -27.15 5.02 5.13
N ALA A 586 -26.05 4.33 4.90
CA ALA A 586 -24.99 4.12 5.89
C ALA A 586 -23.64 4.05 5.17
N ALA A 587 -22.55 3.78 5.88
CA ALA A 587 -21.20 3.68 5.32
C ALA A 587 -20.63 2.27 5.54
N ASP A 588 -21.46 1.23 5.43
CA ASP A 588 -21.05 -0.14 5.73
C ASP A 588 -20.11 -0.71 4.65
N ILE A 589 -20.26 -0.25 3.41
CA ILE A 589 -19.36 -0.57 2.30
C ILE A 589 -18.54 0.69 1.98
N PRO A 590 -17.20 0.61 1.87
CA PRO A 590 -16.38 1.74 1.47
C PRO A 590 -16.91 2.39 0.17
N TYR A 591 -16.99 3.72 0.17
CA TYR A 591 -17.43 4.55 -0.95
C TYR A 591 -18.90 4.39 -1.40
N ASN A 592 -19.61 3.44 -0.80
CA ASN A 592 -20.95 3.03 -1.23
C ASN A 592 -21.91 3.28 -0.05
N PRO A 593 -22.80 4.29 -0.13
CA PRO A 593 -23.58 4.77 1.01
C PRO A 593 -24.76 3.84 1.37
N MET A 594 -24.46 2.57 1.62
CA MET A 594 -25.42 1.49 1.85
C MET A 594 -25.22 0.85 3.22
N LEU A 595 -26.20 0.04 3.61
CA LEU A 595 -26.28 -0.61 4.92
C LEU A 595 -26.52 -2.10 4.75
N PHE A 596 -25.84 -2.95 5.55
CA PHE A 596 -26.10 -4.38 5.56
C PHE A 596 -27.52 -4.68 6.03
N ALA A 597 -28.38 -5.08 5.09
CA ALA A 597 -29.76 -5.42 5.36
C ALA A 597 -30.37 -6.24 4.23
N TYR A 598 -31.40 -7.04 4.58
CA TYR A 598 -32.33 -7.63 3.63
C TYR A 598 -33.72 -7.04 3.82
N ALA A 599 -34.59 -7.19 2.82
CA ALA A 599 -36.00 -6.86 2.98
C ALA A 599 -36.92 -7.88 2.30
N ILE A 600 -38.13 -8.02 2.83
CA ILE A 600 -39.22 -8.74 2.18
C ILE A 600 -40.39 -7.79 2.02
N VAL A 601 -40.86 -7.63 0.79
CA VAL A 601 -42.08 -6.88 0.49
C VAL A 601 -43.13 -7.84 -0.01
N SER A 602 -44.28 -7.88 0.66
CA SER A 602 -45.46 -8.60 0.20
C SER A 602 -46.58 -7.63 -0.18
N ASN A 603 -47.70 -8.17 -0.65
CA ASN A 603 -48.91 -7.38 -0.91
C ASN A 603 -49.47 -6.67 0.33
N SER A 604 -49.11 -7.08 1.55
CA SER A 604 -49.69 -6.53 2.79
C SER A 604 -48.68 -6.15 3.88
N THR A 605 -47.45 -6.66 3.79
CA THR A 605 -46.39 -6.44 4.78
C THR A 605 -45.13 -5.91 4.12
N GLN A 606 -44.30 -5.27 4.93
CA GLN A 606 -42.94 -4.86 4.58
C GLN A 606 -42.03 -5.17 5.77
N GLU A 607 -40.96 -5.91 5.52
CA GLU A 607 -40.06 -6.43 6.54
C GLU A 607 -38.63 -5.98 6.23
N LEU A 608 -37.89 -5.60 7.27
CA LEU A 608 -36.49 -5.20 7.19
C LEU A 608 -35.66 -6.04 8.17
N TYR A 609 -34.64 -6.71 7.64
CA TYR A 609 -33.73 -7.57 8.40
C TYR A 609 -32.41 -6.84 8.55
N ILE A 610 -32.09 -6.42 9.76
CA ILE A 610 -30.95 -5.54 10.05
C ILE A 610 -30.50 -5.76 11.50
N ASP A 611 -29.27 -5.39 11.83
CA ASP A 611 -28.84 -5.32 13.23
C ASP A 611 -29.67 -4.26 13.99
N GLN A 612 -30.59 -4.74 14.81
CA GLN A 612 -31.53 -3.90 15.54
C GLN A 612 -30.84 -2.96 16.55
N ASN A 613 -29.61 -3.27 16.98
CA ASN A 613 -28.84 -2.42 17.88
C ASN A 613 -28.48 -1.06 17.24
N ARG A 614 -28.56 -0.95 15.91
CA ARG A 614 -28.27 0.27 15.14
C ARG A 614 -29.44 1.24 15.06
N ILE A 615 -30.64 0.78 15.41
CA ILE A 615 -31.88 1.50 15.11
C ILE A 615 -32.18 2.52 16.20
N LYS A 616 -31.86 3.79 15.93
CA LYS A 616 -32.24 4.94 16.75
C LYS A 616 -33.74 5.27 16.63
N ASP A 617 -34.28 6.00 17.60
CA ASP A 617 -35.70 6.39 17.64
C ASP A 617 -36.16 7.24 16.44
N SER A 618 -35.25 7.99 15.81
CA SER A 618 -35.54 8.69 14.54
C SER A 618 -35.82 7.71 13.41
N ILE A 619 -35.02 6.65 13.29
CA ILE A 619 -35.19 5.61 12.27
C ILE A 619 -36.46 4.80 12.53
N LYS A 620 -36.75 4.46 13.79
CA LYS A 620 -38.01 3.77 14.16
C LYS A 620 -39.24 4.57 13.72
N ARG A 621 -39.23 5.89 13.93
CA ARG A 621 -40.32 6.78 13.50
C ARG A 621 -40.43 6.89 11.98
N HIS A 622 -39.30 6.96 11.27
CA HIS A 622 -39.29 6.98 9.81
C HIS A 622 -39.86 5.69 9.21
N LEU A 623 -39.51 4.54 9.81
CA LEU A 623 -39.94 3.21 9.41
C LEU A 623 -41.23 2.74 10.10
N ASP A 624 -42.10 3.67 10.53
CA ASP A 624 -43.37 3.31 11.15
C ASP A 624 -44.19 2.40 10.21
N GLY A 625 -44.61 1.25 10.73
CA GLY A 625 -45.27 0.20 9.95
C GLY A 625 -44.35 -0.78 9.21
N VAL A 626 -43.02 -0.70 9.36
CA VAL A 626 -42.07 -1.74 8.88
C VAL A 626 -41.78 -2.73 10.00
N LEU A 627 -41.91 -4.03 9.70
CA LEU A 627 -41.56 -5.10 10.65
C LEU A 627 -40.04 -5.29 10.67
N MET A 628 -39.40 -4.92 11.77
CA MET A 628 -37.96 -5.10 11.95
C MET A 628 -37.64 -6.47 12.54
N LYS A 629 -36.65 -7.15 11.95
CA LYS A 629 -36.19 -8.48 12.34
C LYS A 629 -34.66 -8.52 12.37
N ASP A 630 -34.09 -9.50 13.05
CA ASP A 630 -32.64 -9.67 13.09
C ASP A 630 -32.11 -10.11 11.74
N TYR A 631 -30.95 -9.58 11.36
CA TYR A 631 -30.32 -9.80 10.05
C TYR A 631 -30.24 -11.28 9.65
N ASP A 632 -29.81 -12.16 10.58
CA ASP A 632 -29.61 -13.58 10.31
C ASP A 632 -30.91 -14.40 10.18
N GLN A 633 -32.08 -13.82 10.49
CA GLN A 633 -33.37 -14.52 10.40
C GLN A 633 -33.91 -14.64 8.96
N ILE A 634 -33.29 -13.96 7.99
CA ILE A 634 -33.80 -13.86 6.61
C ILE A 634 -34.00 -15.24 5.95
N ILE A 635 -33.03 -16.15 6.08
CA ILE A 635 -33.08 -17.47 5.43
C ILE A 635 -34.22 -18.32 6.01
N ASP A 636 -34.40 -18.29 7.33
CA ASP A 636 -35.44 -19.08 7.99
C ASP A 636 -36.83 -18.52 7.69
N GLU A 637 -36.98 -17.19 7.55
CA GLU A 637 -38.25 -16.61 7.12
C GLU A 637 -38.58 -16.98 5.66
N ILE A 638 -37.59 -16.96 4.75
CA ILE A 638 -37.80 -17.38 3.36
C ILE A 638 -38.29 -18.83 3.31
N LYS A 639 -37.69 -19.73 4.10
CA LYS A 639 -38.16 -21.13 4.22
C LYS A 639 -39.59 -21.21 4.76
N ASN A 640 -39.92 -20.39 5.76
CA ASN A 640 -41.28 -20.32 6.31
C ASN A 640 -42.30 -19.90 5.22
N TYR A 641 -42.05 -18.81 4.50
CA TYR A 641 -42.90 -18.38 3.39
C TYR A 641 -42.99 -19.45 2.29
N SER A 642 -41.87 -20.07 1.95
CA SER A 642 -41.85 -21.14 0.96
C SER A 642 -42.67 -22.35 1.38
N SER A 643 -42.64 -22.73 2.66
CA SER A 643 -43.40 -23.86 3.21
C SER A 643 -44.91 -23.61 3.22
N ASN A 644 -45.30 -22.34 3.26
CA ASN A 644 -46.68 -21.88 3.14
C ASN A 644 -47.10 -21.61 1.68
N GLU A 645 -46.34 -22.12 0.69
CA GLU A 645 -46.65 -22.09 -0.75
C GLU A 645 -46.81 -20.67 -1.36
N PHE A 646 -46.17 -19.65 -0.76
CA PHE A 646 -46.09 -18.32 -1.37
C PHE A 646 -45.29 -18.36 -2.68
N LYS A 647 -45.70 -17.58 -3.69
CA LYS A 647 -44.90 -17.31 -4.89
C LYS A 647 -43.86 -16.24 -4.59
N ILE A 648 -42.62 -16.67 -4.42
CA ILE A 648 -41.49 -15.85 -4.00
C ILE A 648 -40.70 -15.42 -5.24
N TRP A 649 -40.65 -14.11 -5.48
CA TRP A 649 -39.75 -13.52 -6.47
C TRP A 649 -38.40 -13.24 -5.82
N ILE A 650 -37.33 -13.79 -6.38
CA ILE A 650 -35.94 -13.45 -6.05
C ILE A 650 -35.19 -13.07 -7.33
N SER A 651 -34.19 -12.18 -7.19
CA SER A 651 -33.34 -11.77 -8.30
C SER A 651 -32.40 -12.92 -8.69
N PRO A 652 -32.09 -13.14 -9.99
CA PRO A 652 -31.05 -14.09 -10.41
C PRO A 652 -29.64 -13.74 -9.90
N MET A 653 -29.44 -12.50 -9.46
CA MET A 653 -28.20 -12.05 -8.83
C MET A 653 -28.15 -12.31 -7.33
N SER A 654 -29.26 -12.69 -6.70
CA SER A 654 -29.26 -13.07 -5.28
C SER A 654 -28.33 -14.27 -5.03
N SER A 655 -27.91 -14.44 -3.79
CA SER A 655 -27.10 -15.57 -3.38
C SER A 655 -27.82 -16.90 -3.60
N TYR A 656 -27.05 -17.96 -3.87
CA TYR A 656 -27.59 -19.30 -4.02
C TYR A 656 -28.23 -19.79 -2.73
N ALA A 657 -27.76 -19.34 -1.55
CA ALA A 657 -28.40 -19.64 -0.27
C ALA A 657 -29.85 -19.14 -0.18
N VAL A 658 -30.15 -17.96 -0.73
CA VAL A 658 -31.52 -17.43 -0.82
C VAL A 658 -32.37 -18.27 -1.77
N TYR A 659 -31.81 -18.74 -2.88
CA TYR A 659 -32.48 -19.63 -3.82
C TYR A 659 -32.78 -21.00 -3.22
N ASP A 660 -31.80 -21.62 -2.56
CA ASP A 660 -31.93 -22.95 -1.94
C ASP A 660 -32.95 -22.96 -0.78
N ALA A 661 -33.18 -21.81 -0.15
CA ALA A 661 -34.22 -21.62 0.86
C ALA A 661 -35.65 -21.67 0.30
N VAL A 662 -35.83 -21.54 -1.02
CA VAL A 662 -37.13 -21.52 -1.69
C VAL A 662 -37.38 -22.85 -2.41
N SER A 663 -38.51 -23.50 -2.11
CA SER A 663 -38.92 -24.72 -2.80
C SER A 663 -39.25 -24.45 -4.27
N ASN A 664 -38.95 -25.40 -5.17
CA ASN A 664 -39.22 -25.27 -6.61
C ASN A 664 -40.69 -24.91 -6.95
N LYS A 665 -41.65 -25.27 -6.10
CA LYS A 665 -43.07 -24.94 -6.31
C LYS A 665 -43.40 -23.47 -6.00
N SER A 666 -42.67 -22.89 -5.07
CA SER A 666 -42.81 -21.51 -4.57
C SER A 666 -41.99 -20.51 -5.38
N LEU A 667 -41.09 -21.00 -6.23
CA LEU A 667 -40.06 -20.22 -6.88
C LEU A 667 -40.58 -19.47 -8.12
N LEU A 668 -40.54 -18.13 -8.08
CA LEU A 668 -40.69 -17.28 -9.25
C LEU A 668 -39.32 -16.69 -9.65
N VAL A 669 -38.42 -17.55 -10.11
CA VAL A 669 -37.05 -17.17 -10.54
C VAL A 669 -36.96 -17.14 -12.04
N SER A 670 -37.21 -15.96 -12.62
CA SER A 670 -36.69 -15.63 -13.94
C SER A 670 -36.85 -14.14 -14.31
N LYS A 671 -36.93 -13.25 -13.32
CA LYS A 671 -37.16 -11.82 -13.57
C LYS A 671 -36.18 -10.98 -12.76
N THR A 672 -35.63 -9.95 -13.39
CA THR A 672 -34.77 -8.94 -12.77
C THR A 672 -35.47 -8.30 -11.57
N SER A 673 -34.72 -7.75 -10.61
CA SER A 673 -35.34 -7.06 -9.48
C SER A 673 -36.25 -5.91 -9.97
N PRO A 674 -37.50 -5.80 -9.46
CA PRO A 674 -38.34 -4.65 -9.76
C PRO A 674 -37.77 -3.35 -9.18
N VAL A 675 -37.08 -3.41 -8.04
CA VAL A 675 -36.47 -2.23 -7.40
C VAL A 675 -35.32 -1.70 -8.26
N ARG A 676 -34.48 -2.59 -8.78
CA ARG A 676 -33.41 -2.27 -9.74
C ARG A 676 -33.94 -1.48 -10.93
N SER A 677 -35.01 -1.98 -11.56
CA SER A 677 -35.65 -1.28 -12.67
C SER A 677 -36.21 0.09 -12.25
N LEU A 678 -36.85 0.20 -11.08
CA LEU A 678 -37.47 1.45 -10.63
C LEU A 678 -36.43 2.54 -10.33
N LYS A 679 -35.36 2.21 -9.60
CA LYS A 679 -34.33 3.19 -9.20
C LYS A 679 -33.47 3.69 -10.36
N ALA A 680 -33.27 2.86 -11.39
CA ALA A 680 -32.47 3.24 -12.55
C ALA A 680 -33.04 4.42 -13.35
N ARG A 681 -34.35 4.67 -13.26
CA ARG A 681 -35.05 5.81 -13.87
C ARG A 681 -35.28 6.90 -12.82
N LYS A 682 -34.39 7.89 -12.82
CA LYS A 682 -34.36 8.96 -11.84
C LYS A 682 -35.62 9.82 -11.98
N ASN A 683 -36.27 10.13 -10.87
CA ASN A 683 -37.44 10.98 -10.85
C ASN A 683 -37.06 12.47 -11.04
N PRO A 684 -38.01 13.38 -11.32
CA PRO A 684 -37.69 14.78 -11.59
C PRO A 684 -36.90 15.49 -10.49
N THR A 685 -37.13 15.16 -9.22
CA THR A 685 -36.36 15.71 -8.09
C THR A 685 -34.92 15.19 -8.10
N GLU A 686 -34.74 13.87 -8.29
CA GLU A 686 -33.42 13.25 -8.38
C GLU A 686 -32.62 13.82 -9.56
N ILE A 687 -33.25 14.00 -10.73
CA ILE A 687 -32.60 14.59 -11.93
C ILE A 687 -32.15 16.03 -11.67
N GLU A 688 -33.02 16.87 -11.09
CA GLU A 688 -32.69 18.27 -10.82
C GLU A 688 -31.56 18.39 -9.79
N ASN A 689 -31.58 17.52 -8.78
CA ASN A 689 -30.52 17.44 -7.78
C ASN A 689 -29.20 16.93 -8.37
N LEU A 690 -29.22 15.91 -9.24
CA LEU A 690 -28.04 15.43 -9.97
C LEU A 690 -27.42 16.55 -10.81
N LYS A 691 -28.22 17.33 -11.53
CA LYS A 691 -27.73 18.49 -12.31
C LYS A 691 -27.00 19.49 -11.42
N LYS A 692 -27.55 19.83 -10.25
CA LYS A 692 -26.89 20.73 -9.29
C LYS A 692 -25.62 20.12 -8.71
N CYS A 693 -25.66 18.85 -8.32
CA CYS A 693 -24.53 18.08 -7.79
C CYS A 693 -23.34 18.10 -8.76
N HIS A 694 -23.57 17.71 -10.01
CA HIS A 694 -22.50 17.66 -11.01
C HIS A 694 -21.95 19.04 -11.37
N ILE A 695 -22.78 20.10 -11.34
CA ILE A 695 -22.29 21.48 -11.55
C ILE A 695 -21.35 21.91 -10.42
N ARG A 696 -21.67 21.59 -9.15
CA ARG A 696 -20.80 21.89 -8.00
C ARG A 696 -19.50 21.09 -8.06
N ASP A 697 -19.58 19.79 -8.34
CA ASP A 697 -18.41 18.92 -8.48
C ASP A 697 -17.52 19.36 -9.67
N SER A 698 -18.13 19.78 -10.78
CA SER A 698 -17.39 20.34 -11.92
C SER A 698 -16.63 21.62 -11.55
N ALA A 699 -17.20 22.49 -10.71
CA ALA A 699 -16.49 23.67 -10.20
C ALA A 699 -15.31 23.27 -9.29
N ALA A 700 -15.48 22.24 -8.44
CA ALA A 700 -14.39 21.67 -7.64
C ALA A 700 -13.24 21.14 -8.53
N ARG A 701 -13.56 20.44 -9.62
CA ARG A 701 -12.58 19.97 -10.61
C ARG A 701 -11.80 21.09 -11.26
N VAL A 702 -12.47 22.17 -11.68
CA VAL A 702 -11.79 23.32 -12.30
C VAL A 702 -10.89 24.05 -11.30
N ARG A 703 -11.30 24.17 -10.03
CA ARG A 703 -10.44 24.68 -8.95
C ARG A 703 -9.21 23.81 -8.74
N HIS A 704 -9.38 22.50 -8.77
CA HIS A 704 -8.28 21.53 -8.66
C HIS A 704 -7.31 21.60 -9.85
N MET A 705 -7.83 21.66 -11.08
CA MET A 705 -7.02 21.86 -12.29
C MET A 705 -6.17 23.14 -12.21
N HIS A 706 -6.78 24.26 -11.80
CA HIS A 706 -6.06 25.52 -11.59
C HIS A 706 -4.97 25.40 -10.52
N TRP A 707 -5.28 24.73 -9.40
CA TRP A 707 -4.33 24.47 -8.32
C TRP A 707 -3.13 23.66 -8.82
N MET A 708 -3.34 22.53 -9.51
CA MET A 708 -2.26 21.69 -10.04
C MET A 708 -1.33 22.49 -10.95
N GLU A 709 -1.89 23.24 -11.92
CA GLU A 709 -1.09 24.09 -12.81
C GLU A 709 -0.30 25.16 -12.05
N THR A 710 -0.89 25.76 -11.02
CA THR A 710 -0.20 26.78 -10.22
C THR A 710 0.96 26.18 -9.43
N GLN A 711 0.77 25.02 -8.82
CA GLN A 711 1.84 24.35 -8.08
C GLN A 711 3.01 23.96 -9.01
N LEU A 712 2.72 23.42 -10.19
CA LEU A 712 3.75 23.10 -11.19
C LEU A 712 4.47 24.35 -11.70
N LYS A 713 3.74 25.44 -11.98
CA LYS A 713 4.33 26.74 -12.40
C LYS A 713 5.24 27.33 -11.31
N ASN A 714 4.92 27.12 -10.04
CA ASN A 714 5.75 27.57 -8.91
C ASN A 714 6.94 26.65 -8.62
N GLY A 715 7.11 25.55 -9.35
CA GLY A 715 8.19 24.58 -9.16
C GLY A 715 7.99 23.63 -7.98
N ASN A 716 6.77 23.58 -7.40
CA ASN A 716 6.45 22.64 -6.34
C ASN A 716 6.30 21.22 -6.90
N LYS A 717 6.76 20.23 -6.12
CA LYS A 717 6.61 18.81 -6.45
C LYS A 717 5.34 18.29 -5.78
N ILE A 718 4.41 17.80 -6.60
CA ILE A 718 3.17 17.15 -6.15
C ILE A 718 3.23 15.70 -6.63
N ASP A 719 2.96 14.73 -5.75
CA ASP A 719 2.76 13.34 -6.13
C ASP A 719 1.28 12.99 -6.40
N GLU A 720 1.03 11.79 -6.91
CA GLU A 720 -0.31 11.29 -7.22
C GLU A 720 -1.25 11.34 -6.01
N LYS A 721 -0.77 10.94 -4.81
CA LYS A 721 -1.55 10.99 -3.56
C LYS A 721 -1.94 12.40 -3.19
N GLN A 722 -1.01 13.35 -3.25
CA GLN A 722 -1.26 14.76 -2.97
C GLN A 722 -2.24 15.36 -3.97
N ALA A 723 -2.15 14.99 -5.25
CA ALA A 723 -3.09 15.43 -6.26
C ALA A 723 -4.52 14.90 -5.98
N ALA A 724 -4.67 13.61 -5.70
CA ALA A 724 -5.97 13.02 -5.34
C ALA A 724 -6.54 13.63 -4.05
N LYS A 725 -5.74 13.69 -2.98
CA LYS A 725 -6.17 14.25 -1.69
C LYS A 725 -6.60 15.69 -1.82
N LYS A 726 -5.94 16.48 -2.68
CA LYS A 726 -6.31 17.88 -2.85
C LYS A 726 -7.69 18.05 -3.49
N LEU A 727 -8.09 17.17 -4.41
CA LEU A 727 -9.43 17.23 -4.97
C LEU A 727 -10.47 16.91 -3.89
N GLU A 728 -10.24 15.87 -3.09
CA GLU A 728 -11.11 15.52 -1.96
C GLU A 728 -11.29 16.69 -1.00
N GLU A 729 -10.20 17.37 -0.59
CA GLU A 729 -10.27 18.56 0.28
C GLU A 729 -11.15 19.68 -0.31
N ILE A 730 -11.14 19.85 -1.64
CA ILE A 730 -11.97 20.86 -2.31
C ILE A 730 -13.44 20.43 -2.35
N GLN A 731 -13.70 19.14 -2.53
CA GLN A 731 -15.06 18.56 -2.52
C GLN A 731 -15.67 18.58 -1.12
N GLU A 732 -14.87 18.33 -0.07
CA GLU A 732 -15.27 18.42 1.35
C GLU A 732 -15.75 19.82 1.77
N GLU A 733 -15.42 20.88 1.01
CA GLU A 733 -15.96 22.22 1.24
C GLU A 733 -17.46 22.33 0.93
N ASP A 734 -18.03 21.40 0.14
CA ASP A 734 -19.47 21.34 -0.11
C ASP A 734 -20.18 20.71 1.09
N THR A 735 -21.15 21.43 1.67
CA THR A 735 -21.93 20.96 2.82
C THR A 735 -22.74 19.68 2.55
N LEU A 736 -22.98 19.33 1.28
CA LEU A 736 -23.67 18.10 0.89
C LEU A 736 -22.72 16.93 0.64
N PHE A 737 -21.40 17.14 0.65
CA PHE A 737 -20.42 16.06 0.52
C PHE A 737 -20.63 15.01 1.62
N ALA A 738 -20.66 13.74 1.22
CA ALA A 738 -20.82 12.63 2.15
C ALA A 738 -19.55 11.77 2.21
N MET A 739 -19.01 11.38 1.06
CA MET A 739 -17.79 10.58 0.91
C MET A 739 -17.37 10.55 -0.57
N LEU A 740 -16.16 10.05 -0.87
CA LEU A 740 -15.80 9.68 -2.24
C LEU A 740 -16.70 8.54 -2.75
N SER A 741 -16.93 8.45 -4.07
CA SER A 741 -17.72 7.38 -4.69
C SER A 741 -16.88 6.16 -5.10
N PHE A 742 -15.54 6.30 -5.11
CA PHE A 742 -14.54 5.25 -5.20
C PHE A 742 -13.15 5.83 -4.83
N ASP A 743 -12.13 4.97 -4.68
CA ASP A 743 -10.74 5.42 -4.48
C ASP A 743 -10.25 6.15 -5.73
N SER A 744 -9.87 7.42 -5.58
CA SER A 744 -9.46 8.25 -6.72
C SER A 744 -8.22 7.67 -7.41
N ILE A 745 -8.27 7.55 -8.73
CA ILE A 745 -7.16 7.10 -9.56
C ILE A 745 -6.43 8.34 -10.07
N ALA A 746 -5.35 8.72 -9.39
CA ALA A 746 -4.40 9.73 -9.84
C ALA A 746 -3.15 9.01 -10.34
N ALA A 747 -2.85 9.14 -11.63
CA ALA A 747 -1.83 8.32 -12.27
C ALA A 747 -0.95 9.12 -13.24
N VAL A 748 0.38 9.08 -13.04
CA VAL A 748 1.40 9.78 -13.81
C VAL A 748 2.11 8.83 -14.78
N GLY A 749 2.22 9.24 -16.05
CA GLY A 749 2.97 8.51 -17.08
C GLY A 749 2.48 7.06 -17.23
N GLY A 750 3.39 6.10 -17.13
CA GLY A 750 3.08 4.67 -17.27
C GLY A 750 2.08 4.13 -16.24
N ASN A 751 1.93 4.78 -15.08
CA ASN A 751 0.89 4.41 -14.10
C ASN A 751 -0.50 4.59 -14.68
N ALA A 752 -0.72 5.60 -15.53
CA ALA A 752 -2.02 5.86 -16.16
C ALA A 752 -2.45 4.76 -17.14
N ALA A 753 -1.53 3.88 -17.57
CA ALA A 753 -1.85 2.71 -18.39
C ALA A 753 -2.47 1.55 -17.58
N ILE A 754 -2.43 1.61 -16.23
CA ILE A 754 -3.06 0.63 -15.35
C ILE A 754 -4.49 1.11 -15.08
N VAL A 755 -5.48 0.44 -15.68
CA VAL A 755 -6.88 0.89 -15.74
C VAL A 755 -7.45 1.22 -14.36
N HIS A 756 -7.30 0.30 -13.40
CA HIS A 756 -7.71 0.46 -11.99
C HIS A 756 -6.48 0.62 -11.07
N TYR A 757 -5.63 1.59 -11.38
CA TYR A 757 -4.47 1.92 -10.56
C TYR A 757 -4.89 2.36 -9.14
N SER A 758 -4.31 1.77 -8.10
CA SER A 758 -4.54 2.19 -6.72
C SER A 758 -3.55 3.26 -6.28
N THR A 759 -4.05 4.49 -6.16
CA THR A 759 -3.29 5.66 -5.70
C THR A 759 -2.86 5.52 -4.24
N GLU A 760 -3.74 5.01 -3.37
CA GLU A 760 -3.43 4.82 -1.95
C GLU A 760 -2.19 3.93 -1.75
N LYS A 761 -2.05 2.88 -2.55
CA LYS A 761 -0.93 1.94 -2.46
C LYS A 761 0.32 2.38 -3.19
N ASN A 762 0.18 2.99 -4.36
CA ASN A 762 1.29 3.18 -5.29
C ASN A 762 1.61 4.65 -5.62
N GLY A 763 0.81 5.60 -5.14
CA GLY A 763 0.71 6.99 -5.61
C GLY A 763 1.87 7.92 -5.24
N GLU A 764 3.10 7.46 -5.41
CA GLU A 764 4.33 8.19 -5.10
C GLU A 764 4.96 8.86 -6.32
N ALA A 765 4.40 8.68 -7.54
CA ALA A 765 4.97 9.29 -8.72
C ALA A 765 4.67 10.80 -8.75
N VAL A 766 5.70 11.60 -9.00
CA VAL A 766 5.61 13.06 -9.02
C VAL A 766 5.07 13.53 -10.38
N LEU A 767 4.09 14.44 -10.35
CA LEU A 767 3.57 15.13 -11.52
C LEU A 767 4.68 15.96 -12.19
N THR A 768 4.80 15.85 -13.50
CA THR A 768 5.80 16.59 -14.30
C THR A 768 5.17 17.17 -15.55
N ASN A 769 5.84 18.16 -16.16
CA ASN A 769 5.37 18.81 -17.38
C ASN A 769 5.54 17.92 -18.64
N ASP A 770 6.33 16.85 -18.57
CA ASP A 770 6.67 15.99 -19.71
C ASP A 770 5.92 14.65 -19.71
N LYS A 771 4.99 14.44 -18.77
CA LYS A 771 4.21 13.20 -18.64
C LYS A 771 2.72 13.48 -18.62
N ILE A 772 1.95 12.46 -19.02
CA ILE A 772 0.50 12.42 -18.82
C ILE A 772 0.19 12.36 -17.32
N PHE A 773 -0.87 13.06 -16.92
CA PHE A 773 -1.53 12.86 -15.63
C PHE A 773 -3.00 12.53 -15.89
N LEU A 774 -3.44 11.34 -15.48
CA LEU A 774 -4.84 10.93 -15.52
C LEU A 774 -5.40 11.04 -14.11
N LEU A 775 -6.54 11.71 -13.98
CA LEU A 775 -7.31 11.76 -12.74
C LEU A 775 -8.72 11.29 -12.99
N ASP A 776 -9.03 10.13 -12.45
CA ASP A 776 -10.39 9.60 -12.32
C ASP A 776 -10.80 9.62 -10.86
N ALA A 777 -11.93 10.24 -10.57
CA ALA A 777 -12.43 10.38 -9.22
C ALA A 777 -13.93 10.63 -9.26
N GLY A 778 -14.56 10.57 -8.10
CA GLY A 778 -15.97 10.88 -7.95
C GLY A 778 -16.33 11.03 -6.48
N ALA A 779 -17.49 11.62 -6.22
CA ALA A 779 -17.99 11.78 -4.86
C ALA A 779 -19.48 11.49 -4.75
N ASN A 780 -19.85 10.97 -3.59
CA ASN A 780 -21.22 10.88 -3.11
C ASN A 780 -21.56 12.16 -2.34
N TYR A 781 -22.61 12.82 -2.79
CA TYR A 781 -23.26 13.93 -2.13
C TYR A 781 -24.68 13.50 -1.71
N GLN A 782 -25.26 14.15 -0.70
CA GLN A 782 -26.63 13.84 -0.27
C GLN A 782 -27.67 13.99 -1.40
N ASP A 783 -27.34 14.77 -2.42
CA ASP A 783 -28.18 15.07 -3.57
C ASP A 783 -27.66 14.49 -4.90
N GLY A 784 -26.68 13.56 -4.89
CA GLY A 784 -26.21 12.88 -6.10
C GLY A 784 -24.90 12.09 -5.96
N THR A 785 -24.52 11.35 -6.99
CA THR A 785 -23.22 10.67 -7.10
C THR A 785 -22.57 11.13 -8.40
N THR A 786 -21.25 11.35 -8.41
CA THR A 786 -20.50 11.77 -9.60
C THR A 786 -19.40 10.76 -9.96
N ASP A 787 -19.07 10.70 -11.26
CA ASP A 787 -17.94 9.99 -11.81
C ASP A 787 -17.29 10.79 -12.95
N ILE A 788 -16.02 11.19 -12.80
CA ILE A 788 -15.37 12.07 -13.76
C ILE A 788 -13.88 11.77 -13.87
N THR A 789 -13.49 11.26 -15.02
CA THR A 789 -12.11 11.22 -15.51
C THR A 789 -11.72 12.38 -16.43
N ARG A 790 -10.57 13.02 -16.16
CA ARG A 790 -9.84 13.88 -17.13
C ARG A 790 -8.38 13.49 -17.21
N THR A 791 -7.83 13.60 -18.42
CA THR A 791 -6.40 13.39 -18.68
C THR A 791 -5.75 14.70 -19.09
N HIS A 792 -4.61 15.03 -18.47
CA HIS A 792 -3.90 16.30 -18.58
C HIS A 792 -2.46 16.14 -19.05
N PHE A 793 -1.92 17.17 -19.71
CA PHE A 793 -0.50 17.26 -20.04
C PHE A 793 -0.02 18.71 -19.94
N PHE A 794 0.86 18.99 -18.96
CA PHE A 794 1.21 20.36 -18.56
C PHE A 794 2.33 21.01 -19.39
N GLY A 795 3.07 20.25 -20.21
CA GLY A 795 4.10 20.75 -21.14
C GLY A 795 3.72 20.61 -22.60
N GLN A 796 4.59 20.06 -23.46
CA GLN A 796 4.29 19.84 -24.88
C GLN A 796 4.15 18.34 -25.18
N PRO A 797 2.94 17.83 -25.48
CA PRO A 797 2.72 16.41 -25.72
C PRO A 797 3.28 15.96 -27.07
N SER A 798 3.71 14.71 -27.14
CA SER A 798 4.14 14.10 -28.40
C SER A 798 2.97 13.91 -29.37
N ARG A 799 3.27 13.77 -30.67
CA ARG A 799 2.26 13.45 -31.69
C ARG A 799 1.51 12.15 -31.38
N LYS A 800 2.20 11.13 -30.83
CA LYS A 800 1.59 9.85 -30.46
C LYS A 800 0.49 10.06 -29.41
N ILE A 801 0.79 10.82 -28.37
CA ILE A 801 -0.14 11.14 -27.28
C ILE A 801 -1.32 11.96 -27.81
N LYS A 802 -1.07 13.01 -28.61
CA LYS A 802 -2.14 13.83 -29.21
C LYS A 802 -3.09 13.01 -30.09
N LEU A 803 -2.54 12.13 -30.91
CA LEU A 803 -3.33 11.25 -31.77
C LEU A 803 -4.23 10.33 -30.94
N ALA A 804 -3.66 9.64 -29.95
CA ALA A 804 -4.42 8.75 -29.06
C ALA A 804 -5.52 9.50 -28.30
N TYR A 805 -5.20 10.65 -27.69
CA TYR A 805 -6.15 11.47 -26.95
C TYR A 805 -7.30 11.94 -27.84
N THR A 806 -6.98 12.43 -29.03
CA THR A 806 -8.00 12.92 -29.95
C THR A 806 -8.90 11.78 -30.42
N LYS A 807 -8.38 10.55 -30.62
CA LYS A 807 -9.21 9.39 -30.97
C LYS A 807 -10.17 8.98 -29.84
N VAL A 808 -9.72 9.02 -28.59
CA VAL A 808 -10.58 8.80 -27.43
C VAL A 808 -11.66 9.89 -27.35
N LEU A 809 -11.27 11.17 -27.49
CA LEU A 809 -12.20 12.31 -27.48
C LEU A 809 -13.24 12.23 -28.61
N GLN A 810 -12.85 11.84 -29.82
CA GLN A 810 -13.79 11.63 -30.91
C GLN A 810 -14.83 10.56 -30.55
N GLY A 811 -14.41 9.49 -29.89
CA GLY A 811 -15.30 8.45 -29.37
C GLY A 811 -16.34 9.01 -28.40
N SER A 812 -15.88 9.71 -27.36
CA SER A 812 -16.77 10.32 -26.35
C SER A 812 -17.77 11.29 -26.99
N ILE A 813 -17.31 12.19 -27.86
CA ILE A 813 -18.21 13.13 -28.56
C ILE A 813 -19.24 12.39 -29.42
N ASN A 814 -18.83 11.32 -30.13
CA ASN A 814 -19.74 10.56 -30.98
C ASN A 814 -20.85 9.90 -30.16
N LEU A 815 -20.51 9.30 -29.00
CA LEU A 815 -21.51 8.72 -28.11
C LEU A 815 -22.43 9.81 -27.55
N ALA A 816 -21.87 10.90 -26.99
CA ALA A 816 -22.65 11.99 -26.42
C ALA A 816 -23.62 12.66 -27.42
N LYS A 817 -23.31 12.60 -28.73
CA LYS A 817 -24.15 13.16 -29.80
C LYS A 817 -25.20 12.19 -30.36
N VAL A 818 -25.13 10.91 -30.05
CA VAL A 818 -26.00 9.92 -30.73
C VAL A 818 -27.47 10.15 -30.37
N VAL A 819 -28.33 10.08 -31.38
CA VAL A 819 -29.79 10.11 -31.24
C VAL A 819 -30.33 8.76 -31.67
N PHE A 820 -31.14 8.13 -30.83
CA PHE A 820 -31.59 6.75 -31.01
C PHE A 820 -33.05 6.55 -30.56
N PRO A 821 -33.81 5.62 -31.14
CA PRO A 821 -35.18 5.37 -30.71
C PRO A 821 -35.25 4.65 -29.36
N THR A 822 -36.36 4.79 -28.63
CA THR A 822 -36.68 3.97 -27.45
C THR A 822 -36.58 2.47 -27.77
N GLY A 823 -36.07 1.67 -26.84
CA GLY A 823 -35.90 0.22 -26.99
C GLY A 823 -34.49 -0.20 -27.46
N VAL A 824 -33.59 0.75 -27.68
CA VAL A 824 -32.17 0.49 -27.96
C VAL A 824 -31.42 0.19 -26.66
N TYR A 825 -30.59 -0.85 -26.69
CA TYR A 825 -29.72 -1.22 -25.56
C TYR A 825 -28.37 -0.51 -25.68
N GLY A 826 -27.71 -0.23 -24.56
CA GLY A 826 -26.42 0.48 -24.59
C GLY A 826 -25.32 -0.28 -25.36
N ARG A 827 -25.31 -1.62 -25.34
CA ARG A 827 -24.45 -2.45 -26.20
C ARG A 827 -24.53 -2.13 -27.70
N SER A 828 -25.64 -1.57 -28.17
CA SER A 828 -25.84 -1.20 -29.58
C SER A 828 -25.22 0.14 -29.94
N VAL A 829 -24.95 1.01 -28.96
CA VAL A 829 -24.37 2.35 -29.18
C VAL A 829 -22.90 2.45 -28.75
N ASP A 830 -22.37 1.46 -28.02
CA ASP A 830 -20.94 1.37 -27.63
C ASP A 830 -19.97 1.56 -28.83
N VAL A 831 -20.35 1.06 -30.01
CA VAL A 831 -19.55 1.21 -31.24
C VAL A 831 -19.25 2.66 -31.60
N GLU A 832 -20.12 3.61 -31.22
CA GLU A 832 -19.91 5.04 -31.47
C GLU A 832 -18.65 5.58 -30.78
N ALA A 833 -18.35 5.05 -29.60
CA ALA A 833 -17.16 5.42 -28.82
C ALA A 833 -15.88 4.73 -29.31
N ARG A 834 -15.99 3.60 -30.03
CA ARG A 834 -14.83 2.78 -30.45
C ARG A 834 -14.42 2.96 -31.89
N LYS A 835 -15.35 3.30 -32.79
CA LYS A 835 -15.12 3.26 -34.25
C LYS A 835 -13.90 4.06 -34.70
N GLU A 836 -13.58 5.19 -34.05
CA GLU A 836 -12.41 6.02 -34.41
C GLU A 836 -11.08 5.45 -33.91
N LEU A 837 -11.09 4.77 -32.76
CA LEU A 837 -9.95 4.01 -32.24
C LEU A 837 -9.68 2.79 -33.14
N TRP A 838 -10.71 2.01 -33.47
CA TRP A 838 -10.59 0.81 -34.32
C TRP A 838 -10.06 1.12 -35.72
N LYS A 839 -10.46 2.23 -36.34
CA LYS A 839 -9.89 2.71 -37.62
C LYS A 839 -8.37 2.91 -37.56
N SER A 840 -7.85 3.16 -36.36
CA SER A 840 -6.42 3.36 -36.08
C SER A 840 -5.75 2.12 -35.50
N GLY A 841 -6.47 1.00 -35.38
CA GLY A 841 -5.97 -0.25 -34.77
C GLY A 841 -5.89 -0.22 -33.25
N LEU A 842 -6.54 0.75 -32.59
CA LEU A 842 -6.54 0.92 -31.13
C LEU A 842 -7.87 0.43 -30.53
N ASP A 843 -7.86 0.02 -29.26
CA ASP A 843 -9.07 -0.33 -28.49
C ASP A 843 -8.78 -0.20 -26.97
N TYR A 844 -9.80 -0.41 -26.13
CA TYR A 844 -9.70 -0.46 -24.67
C TYR A 844 -10.47 -1.65 -24.08
N GLY A 845 -9.90 -2.25 -23.04
CA GLY A 845 -10.34 -3.53 -22.46
C GLY A 845 -11.47 -3.47 -21.42
N HIS A 846 -12.24 -2.37 -21.38
CA HIS A 846 -13.40 -2.20 -20.48
C HIS A 846 -14.63 -1.70 -21.26
N GLY A 847 -15.79 -1.64 -20.60
CA GLY A 847 -17.02 -1.07 -21.17
C GLY A 847 -16.86 0.42 -21.47
N THR A 848 -17.68 0.99 -22.36
CA THR A 848 -17.70 2.44 -22.61
C THR A 848 -18.41 3.21 -21.50
N GLY A 849 -19.30 2.57 -20.75
CA GLY A 849 -19.90 3.18 -19.57
C GLY A 849 -20.87 2.28 -18.81
N HIS A 850 -21.24 2.72 -17.63
CA HIS A 850 -22.13 2.06 -16.68
C HIS A 850 -23.17 3.05 -16.15
N GLY A 851 -24.25 2.56 -15.54
CA GLY A 851 -25.20 3.44 -14.87
C GLY A 851 -24.61 4.07 -13.62
N ILE A 852 -25.08 5.27 -13.25
CA ILE A 852 -24.70 5.98 -12.02
C ILE A 852 -25.91 6.04 -11.07
N GLY A 853 -25.71 5.64 -9.81
CA GLY A 853 -26.72 5.70 -8.75
C GLY A 853 -27.00 7.12 -8.24
N TYR A 854 -28.09 7.27 -7.49
CA TYR A 854 -28.44 8.54 -6.84
C TYR A 854 -28.12 8.52 -5.34
N PHE A 855 -26.96 9.05 -4.98
CA PHE A 855 -26.37 8.90 -3.64
C PHE A 855 -26.33 7.42 -3.23
N LEU A 856 -25.82 6.57 -4.13
CA LEU A 856 -25.75 5.09 -4.04
C LEU A 856 -24.44 4.62 -4.70
N SER A 857 -24.40 3.43 -5.30
CA SER A 857 -23.24 2.95 -6.07
C SER A 857 -22.93 3.88 -7.22
N VAL A 858 -21.64 4.11 -7.47
CA VAL A 858 -21.19 4.72 -8.72
C VAL A 858 -21.46 3.81 -9.92
N HIS A 859 -21.28 2.49 -9.75
CA HIS A 859 -21.68 1.48 -10.73
C HIS A 859 -23.09 0.94 -10.41
N GLU A 860 -24.09 1.38 -11.16
CA GLU A 860 -25.50 1.01 -10.99
C GLU A 860 -26.07 0.30 -12.22
N ASP A 861 -26.48 -0.96 -12.03
CA ASP A 861 -27.29 -1.70 -13.00
C ASP A 861 -28.76 -1.21 -13.06
N PRO A 862 -29.50 -1.46 -14.16
CA PRO A 862 -29.09 -2.12 -15.41
C PRO A 862 -28.59 -1.23 -16.56
N PRO A 863 -28.57 0.13 -16.53
CA PRO A 863 -27.99 0.89 -17.64
C PRO A 863 -26.52 0.52 -17.83
N SER A 864 -26.11 0.15 -19.04
CA SER A 864 -24.71 -0.14 -19.38
C SER A 864 -24.46 0.05 -20.86
N VAL A 865 -23.30 0.62 -21.20
CA VAL A 865 -22.79 0.78 -22.58
C VAL A 865 -21.56 -0.09 -22.73
N SER A 866 -21.77 -1.35 -23.14
CA SER A 866 -20.68 -2.29 -23.40
C SER A 866 -21.08 -3.29 -24.48
N TYR A 867 -20.36 -3.31 -25.60
CA TYR A 867 -20.61 -4.31 -26.65
C TYR A 867 -20.30 -5.75 -26.19
N ASN A 868 -19.41 -5.88 -25.21
CA ASN A 868 -19.01 -7.14 -24.59
C ASN A 868 -19.90 -7.53 -23.40
N SER A 869 -20.93 -6.75 -23.06
CA SER A 869 -21.89 -7.15 -22.03
C SER A 869 -22.53 -8.49 -22.41
N ARG A 870 -22.34 -9.48 -21.53
CA ARG A 870 -22.99 -10.80 -21.61
C ARG A 870 -24.19 -10.88 -20.66
N SER A 871 -24.55 -9.78 -20.02
CA SER A 871 -25.69 -9.74 -19.13
C SER A 871 -26.97 -10.01 -19.92
N THR A 872 -27.70 -11.02 -19.48
CA THR A 872 -29.05 -11.31 -19.97
C THR A 872 -30.11 -10.46 -19.29
N TYR A 873 -29.69 -9.54 -18.40
CA TYR A 873 -30.52 -8.75 -17.51
C TYR A 873 -30.48 -7.24 -17.82
N ASP A 874 -29.77 -6.84 -18.88
CA ASP A 874 -29.70 -5.46 -19.33
C ASP A 874 -31.10 -4.95 -19.71
N GLU A 875 -31.37 -3.68 -19.45
CA GLU A 875 -32.56 -2.98 -19.95
C GLU A 875 -32.19 -2.07 -21.13
N ALA A 876 -33.18 -1.79 -21.98
CA ALA A 876 -33.03 -0.73 -22.97
C ALA A 876 -32.85 0.62 -22.27
N LEU A 877 -32.03 1.49 -22.86
CA LEU A 877 -31.84 2.85 -22.38
C LEU A 877 -33.15 3.61 -22.44
N ASP A 878 -33.48 4.32 -21.37
CA ASP A 878 -34.76 5.00 -21.20
C ASP A 878 -34.61 6.33 -20.47
N ILE A 879 -35.61 7.20 -20.61
CA ILE A 879 -35.61 8.56 -20.06
C ILE A 879 -35.37 8.53 -18.54
N GLY A 880 -34.48 9.40 -18.07
CA GLY A 880 -34.14 9.51 -16.65
C GLY A 880 -33.06 8.52 -16.19
N MET A 881 -32.55 7.66 -17.06
CA MET A 881 -31.32 6.91 -16.77
C MET A 881 -30.10 7.82 -16.84
N VAL A 882 -29.12 7.57 -15.99
CA VAL A 882 -27.82 8.27 -15.96
C VAL A 882 -26.73 7.25 -16.14
N LEU A 883 -25.76 7.52 -17.02
CA LEU A 883 -24.63 6.65 -17.34
C LEU A 883 -23.34 7.43 -17.49
N SER A 884 -22.19 6.82 -17.26
CA SER A 884 -20.89 7.33 -17.71
C SER A 884 -20.70 7.16 -19.24
N ASP A 885 -19.88 8.03 -19.84
CA ASP A 885 -19.26 7.89 -21.16
C ASP A 885 -17.76 8.05 -20.99
N GLU A 886 -17.04 6.93 -20.86
CA GLU A 886 -15.65 6.84 -20.39
C GLU A 886 -14.69 6.10 -21.35
N PRO A 887 -14.67 6.36 -22.67
CA PRO A 887 -13.73 5.70 -23.56
C PRO A 887 -12.28 5.94 -23.14
N GLY A 888 -11.40 5.00 -23.49
CA GLY A 888 -9.98 5.09 -23.15
C GLY A 888 -9.02 4.50 -24.17
N TYR A 889 -7.73 4.64 -23.88
CA TYR A 889 -6.62 3.96 -24.54
C TYR A 889 -5.44 3.88 -23.58
N TYR A 890 -4.84 2.70 -23.45
CA TYR A 890 -3.77 2.44 -22.47
C TYR A 890 -2.57 1.83 -23.18
N GLU A 891 -1.48 2.59 -23.25
CA GLU A 891 -0.20 2.15 -23.79
C GLU A 891 0.69 1.71 -22.63
N GLU A 892 0.88 0.39 -22.52
CA GLU A 892 1.59 -0.24 -21.40
C GLU A 892 2.95 0.41 -21.15
N ASN A 893 3.24 0.75 -19.89
CA ASN A 893 4.48 1.38 -19.44
C ASN A 893 4.75 2.80 -19.99
N GLU A 894 3.91 3.36 -20.86
CA GLU A 894 4.10 4.71 -21.42
C GLU A 894 3.08 5.72 -20.87
N PHE A 895 1.79 5.54 -21.17
CA PHE A 895 0.71 6.45 -20.78
C PHE A 895 -0.66 5.79 -20.91
N GLY A 896 -1.66 6.33 -20.21
CA GLY A 896 -3.06 6.00 -20.46
C GLY A 896 -3.92 7.24 -20.53
N ILE A 897 -5.01 7.13 -21.26
CA ILE A 897 -5.97 8.20 -21.50
C ILE A 897 -7.35 7.62 -21.25
N ARG A 898 -8.12 8.29 -20.40
CA ARG A 898 -9.57 8.08 -20.26
C ARG A 898 -10.22 9.45 -20.15
N LEU A 899 -11.39 9.58 -20.77
CA LEU A 899 -12.17 10.80 -20.80
C LEU A 899 -13.60 10.45 -20.46
N GLU A 900 -14.09 10.96 -19.34
CA GLU A 900 -15.35 10.50 -18.79
C GLU A 900 -16.32 11.63 -18.45
N THR A 901 -17.56 11.46 -18.91
CA THR A 901 -18.64 12.42 -18.66
C THR A 901 -19.92 11.66 -18.33
N ASP A 902 -20.57 12.04 -17.24
CA ASP A 902 -21.88 11.52 -16.86
C ASP A 902 -22.97 12.12 -17.75
N LEU A 903 -23.79 11.24 -18.31
CA LEU A 903 -24.81 11.52 -19.31
C LEU A 903 -26.20 11.14 -18.81
N LEU A 904 -27.15 12.07 -18.89
CA LEU A 904 -28.57 11.83 -18.68
C LEU A 904 -29.24 11.45 -20.02
N VAL A 905 -30.04 10.39 -20.01
CA VAL A 905 -30.92 10.03 -21.13
C VAL A 905 -32.16 10.91 -21.11
N GLU A 906 -32.37 11.68 -22.17
CA GLU A 906 -33.50 12.59 -22.34
C GLU A 906 -34.22 12.32 -23.67
N GLU A 907 -35.48 12.80 -23.77
CA GLU A 907 -36.21 12.78 -25.03
C GLU A 907 -35.56 13.73 -26.06
N ALA A 908 -35.34 13.24 -27.27
CA ALA A 908 -34.84 14.00 -28.41
C ALA A 908 -36.00 14.45 -29.31
N LYS A 909 -36.01 15.74 -29.67
CA LYS A 909 -36.88 16.26 -30.72
C LYS A 909 -36.23 16.02 -32.08
N THR A 910 -36.89 15.26 -32.94
CA THR A 910 -36.43 14.91 -34.29
C THR A 910 -37.43 15.39 -35.34
N GLU A 911 -36.97 15.61 -36.57
CA GLU A 911 -37.82 16.06 -37.69
C GLU A 911 -38.90 15.04 -38.07
N PHE A 912 -38.59 13.75 -37.94
CA PHE A 912 -39.48 12.64 -38.25
C PHE A 912 -39.63 11.70 -37.03
N SER A 913 -40.76 11.00 -36.95
CA SER A 913 -41.01 9.95 -35.94
C SER A 913 -41.58 8.70 -36.61
N LEU A 914 -41.15 7.52 -36.14
CA LEU A 914 -41.65 6.23 -36.61
C LEU A 914 -42.76 5.73 -35.66
N GLY A 915 -44.02 5.98 -36.04
CA GLY A 915 -45.18 5.63 -35.22
C GLY A 915 -45.19 6.39 -33.89
N GLN A 916 -45.42 5.68 -32.78
CA GLN A 916 -45.41 6.26 -31.42
C GLN A 916 -44.05 6.13 -30.71
N ARG A 917 -43.00 5.65 -31.39
CA ARG A 917 -41.67 5.54 -30.78
C ARG A 917 -41.06 6.92 -30.58
N LYS A 918 -40.62 7.20 -29.36
CA LYS A 918 -39.86 8.40 -29.05
C LYS A 918 -38.41 8.21 -29.47
N ASN A 919 -37.73 9.33 -29.73
CA ASN A 919 -36.29 9.36 -29.88
C ASN A 919 -35.67 9.87 -28.58
N LEU A 920 -34.49 9.36 -28.27
CA LEU A 920 -33.71 9.62 -27.08
C LEU A 920 -32.36 10.20 -27.50
N LYS A 921 -31.77 10.98 -26.60
CA LYS A 921 -30.42 11.54 -26.72
C LYS A 921 -29.76 11.51 -25.35
N PHE A 922 -28.45 11.71 -25.33
CA PHE A 922 -27.72 12.01 -24.12
C PHE A 922 -27.60 13.50 -23.87
N SER A 923 -27.48 13.91 -22.60
CA SER A 923 -27.18 15.28 -22.19
C SER A 923 -26.18 15.25 -21.03
N PRO A 924 -25.04 15.95 -21.13
CA PRO A 924 -24.03 15.99 -20.07
C PRO A 924 -24.59 16.52 -18.74
N LEU A 925 -24.18 15.91 -17.63
CA LEU A 925 -24.43 16.40 -16.27
C LEU A 925 -23.25 17.22 -15.75
N ASN A 926 -22.02 16.81 -16.07
CA ASN A 926 -20.79 17.50 -15.65
C ASN A 926 -20.14 18.31 -16.79
N TYR A 927 -19.47 19.40 -16.39
CA TYR A 927 -18.92 20.42 -17.27
C TYR A 927 -17.46 20.75 -16.90
N VAL A 928 -16.54 19.83 -17.17
CA VAL A 928 -15.09 19.99 -16.91
C VAL A 928 -14.35 20.13 -18.23
N PRO A 929 -13.55 21.19 -18.45
CA PRO A 929 -12.83 21.41 -19.70
C PRO A 929 -11.95 20.21 -20.09
N PHE A 930 -12.00 19.82 -21.36
CA PHE A 930 -11.02 18.92 -21.95
C PHE A 930 -9.67 19.64 -22.14
N ASP A 931 -8.56 18.92 -22.02
CA ASP A 931 -7.25 19.55 -22.20
C ASP A 931 -6.99 19.87 -23.68
N LYS A 932 -7.13 21.16 -24.02
CA LYS A 932 -6.92 21.69 -25.38
C LYS A 932 -5.52 21.39 -25.91
N ASN A 933 -4.52 21.28 -25.04
CA ASN A 933 -3.14 20.97 -25.44
C ASN A 933 -2.99 19.54 -25.99
N LEU A 934 -3.86 18.62 -25.61
CA LEU A 934 -3.85 17.23 -26.06
C LEU A 934 -4.66 16.99 -27.35
N ILE A 935 -5.40 17.99 -27.82
CA ILE A 935 -6.28 17.87 -28.98
C ILE A 935 -5.52 18.20 -30.28
N ASP A 936 -5.64 17.31 -31.26
CA ASP A 936 -5.27 17.58 -32.65
C ASP A 936 -6.51 18.03 -33.43
N GLU A 937 -6.67 19.35 -33.56
CA GLU A 937 -7.83 19.99 -34.21
C GLU A 937 -8.04 19.51 -35.66
N CYS A 938 -6.97 19.08 -36.35
CA CYS A 938 -7.04 18.59 -37.73
C CYS A 938 -7.77 17.24 -37.85
N LEU A 939 -7.93 16.50 -36.75
CA LEU A 939 -8.63 15.21 -36.76
C LEU A 939 -10.11 15.35 -36.46
N LEU A 940 -10.56 16.49 -35.92
CA LEU A 940 -11.94 16.73 -35.56
C LEU A 940 -12.78 17.11 -36.80
N SER A 941 -13.99 16.56 -36.88
CA SER A 941 -14.99 17.04 -37.83
C SER A 941 -15.58 18.37 -37.38
N THR A 942 -16.15 19.14 -38.32
CA THR A 942 -16.92 20.37 -38.03
C THR A 942 -17.95 20.13 -36.92
N ASP A 943 -18.67 19.02 -37.05
CA ASP A 943 -19.67 18.54 -36.11
C ASP A 943 -19.16 18.27 -34.68
N GLN A 944 -17.91 17.82 -34.55
CA GLN A 944 -17.26 17.59 -33.26
C GLN A 944 -16.73 18.90 -32.67
N VAL A 945 -16.20 19.79 -33.51
CA VAL A 945 -15.79 21.15 -33.12
C VAL A 945 -17.00 21.94 -32.59
N ASP A 946 -18.15 21.85 -33.27
CA ASP A 946 -19.39 22.51 -32.84
C ASP A 946 -19.84 22.01 -31.46
N TRP A 947 -19.83 20.70 -31.25
CA TRP A 947 -20.18 20.12 -29.96
C TRP A 947 -19.23 20.58 -28.85
N LEU A 948 -17.91 20.56 -29.09
CA LEU A 948 -16.92 21.05 -28.11
C LEU A 948 -17.12 22.52 -27.78
N ASN A 949 -17.42 23.36 -28.78
CA ASN A 949 -17.67 24.78 -28.58
C ASN A 949 -18.96 25.03 -27.77
N VAL A 950 -20.02 24.26 -28.02
CA VAL A 950 -21.26 24.30 -27.23
C VAL A 950 -20.98 23.84 -25.80
N TYR A 951 -20.31 22.70 -25.61
CA TYR A 951 -19.91 22.18 -24.31
C TYR A 951 -19.11 23.23 -23.52
N ASN A 952 -18.08 23.81 -24.13
CA ASN A 952 -17.26 24.86 -23.52
C ASN A 952 -18.08 26.12 -23.16
N SER A 953 -19.06 26.49 -23.97
CA SER A 953 -19.96 27.61 -23.66
C SER A 953 -20.89 27.30 -22.48
N GLN A 954 -21.38 26.06 -22.40
CA GLN A 954 -22.17 25.59 -21.26
C GLN A 954 -21.32 25.54 -19.99
N THR A 955 -20.07 25.06 -20.06
CA THR A 955 -19.11 25.09 -18.95
C THR A 955 -18.95 26.49 -18.40
N ARG A 956 -18.70 27.49 -19.25
CA ARG A 956 -18.63 28.90 -18.81
C ARG A 956 -19.91 29.36 -18.13
N THR A 957 -21.05 29.02 -18.72
CA THR A 957 -22.36 29.49 -18.24
C THR A 957 -22.73 28.89 -16.89
N HIS A 958 -22.55 27.57 -16.73
CA HIS A 958 -22.93 26.86 -15.51
C HIS A 958 -21.96 27.09 -14.36
N LEU A 959 -20.66 27.16 -14.62
CA LEU A 959 -19.66 27.24 -13.54
C LEU A 959 -19.33 28.67 -13.11
N SER A 960 -19.50 29.68 -13.99
CA SER A 960 -19.16 31.07 -13.66
C SER A 960 -19.75 31.57 -12.33
N PRO A 961 -21.05 31.34 -12.02
CA PRO A 961 -21.62 31.81 -10.76
C PRO A 961 -20.97 31.19 -9.51
N LEU A 962 -20.55 29.92 -9.59
CA LEU A 962 -19.88 29.24 -8.48
C LEU A 962 -18.42 29.66 -8.31
N LEU A 963 -17.80 30.11 -9.39
CA LEU A 963 -16.41 30.57 -9.44
C LEU A 963 -16.26 32.09 -9.25
N ASP A 964 -17.34 32.86 -9.07
CA ASP A 964 -17.27 34.30 -8.80
C ASP A 964 -16.47 34.64 -7.54
N LYS A 965 -16.48 33.73 -6.55
CA LYS A 965 -15.63 33.82 -5.34
C LYS A 965 -14.15 33.43 -5.57
N TYR A 966 -13.79 32.91 -6.75
CA TYR A 966 -12.44 32.50 -7.14
C TYR A 966 -12.08 33.10 -8.51
N PRO A 967 -11.87 34.42 -8.61
CA PRO A 967 -11.73 35.11 -9.89
C PRO A 967 -10.57 34.58 -10.75
N GLU A 968 -9.47 34.16 -10.14
CA GLU A 968 -8.35 33.51 -10.84
C GLU A 968 -8.74 32.17 -11.47
N VAL A 969 -9.51 31.35 -10.74
CA VAL A 969 -10.04 30.07 -11.26
C VAL A 969 -11.07 30.30 -12.36
N LYS A 970 -11.91 31.33 -12.22
CA LYS A 970 -12.86 31.71 -13.26
C LYS A 970 -12.14 32.14 -14.54
N ASN A 971 -11.11 32.98 -14.45
CA ASN A 971 -10.30 33.37 -15.61
C ASN A 971 -9.60 32.17 -16.25
N TYR A 972 -9.04 31.28 -15.43
CA TYR A 972 -8.47 30.02 -15.89
C TYR A 972 -9.47 29.18 -16.69
N MET A 973 -10.70 29.03 -16.19
CA MET A 973 -11.77 28.34 -16.92
C MET A 973 -12.10 29.03 -18.26
N MET A 974 -12.13 30.36 -18.29
CA MET A 974 -12.41 31.11 -19.54
C MET A 974 -11.33 30.83 -20.59
N GLU A 975 -10.06 30.79 -20.20
CA GLU A 975 -8.92 30.44 -21.07
C GLU A 975 -9.04 28.99 -21.59
N LYS A 976 -9.27 28.02 -20.69
CA LYS A 976 -9.35 26.60 -21.06
C LYS A 976 -10.56 26.24 -21.91
N THR A 977 -11.56 27.12 -21.96
CA THR A 977 -12.79 26.90 -22.73
C THR A 977 -12.88 27.75 -23.99
N GLU A 978 -11.83 28.48 -24.38
CA GLU A 978 -11.84 29.29 -25.60
C GLU A 978 -12.28 28.48 -26.83
N PRO A 979 -13.17 29.04 -27.69
CA PRO A 979 -13.68 28.32 -28.85
C PRO A 979 -12.57 27.79 -29.76
N PHE A 980 -12.74 26.57 -30.23
CA PHE A 980 -11.98 25.98 -31.31
C PHE A 980 -12.35 26.65 -32.64
N LYS A 981 -11.34 26.89 -33.48
CA LYS A 981 -11.55 27.42 -34.83
C LYS A 981 -11.81 26.26 -35.78
N TYR A 982 -12.61 26.49 -36.81
CA TYR A 982 -12.73 25.51 -37.89
C TYR A 982 -11.40 25.42 -38.62
N ALA A 983 -10.75 24.25 -38.57
CA ALA A 983 -9.59 23.99 -39.40
C ALA A 983 -10.06 23.97 -40.87
N HIS A 984 -9.78 25.02 -41.63
CA HIS A 984 -9.89 24.95 -43.09
C HIS A 984 -8.84 23.94 -43.57
N ALA A 985 -9.30 22.84 -44.17
CA ALA A 985 -8.52 21.66 -44.56
C ALA A 985 -7.28 21.93 -45.45
N TYR A 986 -7.05 23.18 -45.87
CA TYR A 986 -5.97 23.58 -46.77
C TYR A 986 -4.96 24.59 -46.20
N GLU A 987 -5.23 25.28 -45.09
CA GLU A 987 -4.33 26.35 -44.61
C GLU A 987 -3.60 26.07 -43.29
N TYR A 988 -4.09 25.14 -42.45
CA TYR A 988 -3.56 24.96 -41.09
C TYR A 988 -3.14 23.53 -40.72
N CYS A 989 -3.32 22.53 -41.59
CA CYS A 989 -2.84 21.17 -41.33
C CYS A 989 -1.55 20.91 -42.13
N PRO A 990 -0.39 20.73 -41.47
CA PRO A 990 0.83 20.31 -42.15
C PRO A 990 0.54 19.05 -42.95
N THR A 991 0.76 19.12 -44.26
CA THR A 991 0.37 18.12 -45.24
C THR A 991 0.81 16.71 -44.85
N PHE A 992 -0.17 15.82 -44.75
CA PHE A 992 0.00 14.37 -44.69
C PHE A 992 0.70 13.86 -45.96
N ILE A 993 2.04 13.79 -45.94
CA ILE A 993 2.76 12.93 -46.89
C ILE A 993 2.95 11.57 -46.21
N ARG A 994 2.05 10.63 -46.54
CA ARG A 994 2.27 9.18 -46.30
C ARG A 994 3.50 8.74 -47.09
N LEU A 995 4.66 8.67 -46.45
CA LEU A 995 5.78 7.85 -46.95
C LEU A 995 5.46 6.38 -46.66
N ASN A 996 4.62 5.77 -47.51
CA ASN A 996 4.50 4.32 -47.57
C ASN A 996 5.80 3.74 -48.19
N LYS A 997 6.75 3.35 -47.33
CA LYS A 997 7.85 2.44 -47.71
C LYS A 997 7.30 1.02 -47.85
N SER A 998 6.49 0.75 -48.88
CA SER A 998 6.28 -0.59 -49.45
C SER A 998 5.27 -0.55 -50.60
N ALA A 999 5.66 0.01 -51.73
CA ALA A 999 5.02 -0.32 -53.00
C ALA A 999 6.12 -0.41 -54.06
N ARG A 1000 6.21 -1.59 -54.67
CA ARG A 1000 7.19 -1.95 -55.69
C ARG A 1000 7.22 -0.88 -56.78
N LEU A 1001 8.42 -0.37 -57.09
CA LEU A 1001 8.68 0.25 -58.38
C LEU A 1001 8.37 -0.79 -59.45
N ASN A 1002 7.33 -0.55 -60.24
CA ASN A 1002 7.35 -0.72 -61.69
C ASN A 1002 6.08 -0.10 -62.29
N SER A 1003 6.28 0.61 -63.40
CA SER A 1003 5.31 1.27 -64.28
C SER A 1003 4.56 2.52 -63.77
N LEU A 1004 5.07 3.69 -64.14
CA LEU A 1004 4.27 4.81 -64.70
C LEU A 1004 5.20 5.75 -65.51
N PRO A 1005 4.68 6.41 -66.56
CA PRO A 1005 5.44 6.88 -67.72
C PRO A 1005 6.09 8.26 -67.52
N THR A 1006 7.11 8.51 -68.34
CA THR A 1006 8.09 9.62 -68.36
C THR A 1006 7.52 11.04 -68.53
N THR A 1007 6.21 11.26 -68.43
CA THR A 1007 5.58 12.55 -68.76
C THR A 1007 5.29 13.44 -67.54
N LEU A 1008 5.33 12.91 -66.31
CA LEU A 1008 5.05 13.71 -65.10
C LEU A 1008 6.30 14.38 -64.49
N LEU A 1009 7.50 13.97 -64.92
CA LEU A 1009 8.77 14.50 -64.39
C LEU A 1009 9.14 15.88 -64.99
N MET A 1010 8.59 16.27 -66.15
CA MET A 1010 8.85 17.59 -66.76
C MET A 1010 7.99 18.73 -66.20
N ILE A 1011 6.86 18.44 -65.56
CA ILE A 1011 5.95 19.48 -65.01
C ILE A 1011 6.38 19.92 -63.60
N LEU A 1012 7.07 19.06 -62.84
CA LEU A 1012 7.57 19.39 -61.50
C LEU A 1012 8.88 20.20 -61.52
N VAL A 1013 9.70 20.06 -62.56
CA VAL A 1013 10.96 20.81 -62.70
C VAL A 1013 10.72 22.26 -63.16
N SER A 1014 9.59 22.56 -63.79
CA SER A 1014 9.24 23.91 -64.24
C SER A 1014 8.58 24.78 -63.15
N ALA A 1015 8.00 24.19 -62.10
CA ALA A 1015 7.38 24.95 -60.99
C ALA A 1015 8.38 25.36 -59.89
N GLN A 1016 9.50 24.66 -59.74
CA GLN A 1016 10.54 24.99 -58.75
C GLN A 1016 11.53 26.07 -59.21
N LEU A 1017 11.65 26.33 -60.52
CA LEU A 1017 12.50 27.42 -61.05
C LEU A 1017 11.82 28.80 -60.99
N ILE A 1018 10.49 28.87 -60.86
CA ILE A 1018 9.76 30.16 -60.78
C ILE A 1018 9.75 30.74 -59.35
N LYS A 1019 9.98 29.92 -58.32
CA LYS A 1019 10.09 30.39 -56.91
C LYS A 1019 11.48 30.87 -56.48
N LEU A 1020 12.49 30.77 -57.35
CA LEU A 1020 13.85 31.25 -57.10
C LEU A 1020 14.17 32.59 -57.80
N LEU A 1021 13.17 33.23 -58.43
CA LEU A 1021 13.29 34.51 -59.14
C LEU A 1021 12.25 35.57 -58.72
N PHE A 1022 11.60 35.40 -57.54
CA PHE A 1022 10.75 36.42 -56.90
C PHE A 1022 11.11 36.61 -55.44
#